data_AF-D5DWR4-F1
#
_entry.id   AF-D5DWR4-F1
#
_cell.length_a   1.000
_cell.length_b   1.000
_cell.length_c   1.000
_cell.angle_alpha   90.00
_cell.angle_beta   90.00
_cell.angle_gamma   90.00
#
_symmetry.space_group_name_H-M   'P 1'
#
loop_
_entity.id
_entity.type
_entity.pdbx_description
1 polymer ?
#
loop_
_entity_poly.entity_id
_entity_poly.type
_entity_poly.pdbx_seq_one_letter_code
_entity_poly.pdbx_strand_id
1 'polypeptide(L)'
;MFKHLYRSLPMLAAYGLLSVFLYSVVMFNVSNDTKMLFDWAQIHTAGFVVLIGGCSLVLWALTFYLLLRFNQIERIQGSQWYAIFTAIVFSIAVAAVSAMVFVIYHIDIHNPGKTIEWMQAYPERYLFTVFLLSLLTLAIIMLVGEAYLGAGITFVLYFILALVNYYKKIFRNEPLFPNDFIQASQLKEVIPMIKDSISIPIVIGFIGSIVVLIALWFFLPKIKIRWFLRIIMILPLIFLMKSFLFFEHSFAQKYYDQYAALMPWNQQNNYYYNGPVIGMISNVKTDVLQEPDDYSQEVMAKVAKRIQSKEEKTQESNAEVKPNVVFVMNETFWDPTKLSVTFSEDPMKNTRELQKKYPSGWSLSPSFGGETANVEFEALTSYSLSFFNPGGLPYQHVLSKKEYPSFVSYLEKQGYATTAMHPNSGMLYMRQNVYPNLGFDQVKFIDQMKHTQKDNKEFVSDEAVVDEVLDTLRQSKKPAFVHAVTIANHLPYSADKYNGQETIKVTGKGLSPEMQKEIEIYAEGIKRSDAALKRLNDEIQKLDEPTIVVFWGDHLPALGQNLQAYKETGFGNEKTQQTSQKFYETPLLFLSNYDTKIDKNLGTMSPIYIAPTLAQSLGYKSSLFYDQLNQMKTEVPAFRSNMYIDSKGKLVDDPAALSKKAAKDLQDYHEVEFDTLSGKQYETHKLYK
;
A
#
# COMPACT_ATOMS: atom_id res chain seq x y z
N MET A 1 23.33 4.22 48.98
CA MET A 1 22.17 5.13 48.74
C MET A 1 21.87 5.32 47.25
N PHE A 2 22.77 5.89 46.44
CA PHE A 2 22.54 6.14 44.99
C PHE A 2 22.11 4.91 44.17
N LYS A 3 22.74 3.75 44.38
CA LYS A 3 22.35 2.49 43.69
C LYS A 3 20.90 2.07 43.97
N HIS A 4 20.41 2.29 45.20
CA HIS A 4 19.02 2.00 45.57
C HIS A 4 18.06 3.02 44.98
N LEU A 5 18.49 4.28 44.86
CA LEU A 5 17.72 5.36 44.25
C LEU A 5 17.42 5.09 42.78
N TYR A 6 18.43 4.72 41.97
CA TYR A 6 18.18 4.36 40.57
C TYR A 6 17.34 3.09 40.44
N ARG A 7 17.54 2.12 41.34
CA ARG A 7 16.71 0.92 41.43
C ARG A 7 15.31 1.17 41.99
N SER A 8 14.93 2.40 42.35
CA SER A 8 13.56 2.73 42.74
C SER A 8 12.80 3.50 41.66
N LEU A 9 13.42 3.83 40.52
CA LEU A 9 12.76 4.49 39.39
C LEU A 9 11.48 3.76 38.90
N PRO A 10 11.42 2.41 38.83
CA PRO A 10 10.17 1.73 38.50
C PRO A 10 9.02 2.03 39.47
N MET A 11 9.32 2.26 40.75
CA MET A 11 8.29 2.65 41.73
C MET A 11 7.79 4.07 41.45
N LEU A 12 8.68 5.01 41.09
CA LEU A 12 8.28 6.36 40.70
C LEU A 12 7.38 6.34 39.46
N ALA A 13 7.76 5.58 38.43
CA ALA A 13 6.96 5.42 37.22
C ALA A 13 5.57 4.81 37.54
N ALA A 14 5.51 3.82 38.42
CA ALA A 14 4.26 3.23 38.86
C ALA A 14 3.37 4.22 39.64
N TYR A 15 3.95 5.06 40.50
CA TYR A 15 3.20 6.14 41.16
C TYR A 15 2.71 7.20 40.19
N GLY A 16 3.45 7.46 39.10
CA GLY A 16 3.00 8.26 37.96
C GLY A 16 1.72 7.69 37.36
N LEU A 17 1.76 6.43 36.93
CA LEU A 17 0.61 5.73 36.35
C LEU A 17 -0.57 5.67 37.32
N LEU A 18 -0.31 5.41 38.60
CA LEU A 18 -1.34 5.37 39.65
C LEU A 18 -1.97 6.74 39.87
N SER A 19 -1.18 7.81 39.91
CA SER A 19 -1.68 9.17 40.12
C SER A 19 -2.56 9.60 38.94
N VAL A 20 -2.15 9.27 37.71
CA VAL A 20 -2.98 9.49 36.52
C VAL A 20 -4.27 8.70 36.61
N PHE A 21 -4.22 7.40 36.96
CA PHE A 21 -5.40 6.56 37.10
C PHE A 21 -6.37 7.10 38.17
N LEU A 22 -5.87 7.44 39.36
CA LEU A 22 -6.68 7.99 40.44
C LEU A 22 -7.31 9.32 40.03
N TYR A 23 -6.55 10.18 39.35
CA TYR A 23 -7.08 11.41 38.80
C TYR A 23 -8.19 11.12 37.77
N SER A 24 -8.01 10.15 36.85
CA SER A 24 -9.05 9.73 35.91
C SER A 24 -10.32 9.26 36.61
N VAL A 25 -10.18 8.44 37.66
CA VAL A 25 -11.32 7.93 38.44
C VAL A 25 -12.05 9.07 39.15
N VAL A 26 -11.32 10.00 39.78
CA VAL A 26 -11.93 11.15 40.46
C VAL A 26 -12.67 12.03 39.45
N MET A 27 -12.03 12.39 38.34
CA MET A 27 -12.63 13.22 37.30
C MET A 27 -13.88 12.58 36.71
N PHE A 28 -13.83 11.27 36.42
CA PHE A 28 -14.99 10.53 35.93
C PHE A 28 -16.13 10.50 36.95
N ASN A 29 -15.85 10.23 38.24
CA ASN A 29 -16.90 10.22 39.27
C ASN A 29 -17.52 11.61 39.51
N VAL A 30 -16.76 12.68 39.31
CA VAL A 30 -17.24 14.05 39.50
C VAL A 30 -18.06 14.53 38.29
N SER A 31 -17.65 14.17 37.07
CA SER A 31 -18.24 14.72 35.84
C SER A 31 -19.17 13.76 35.09
N ASN A 32 -19.06 12.46 35.36
CA ASN A 32 -19.60 11.39 34.53
C ASN A 32 -19.15 11.47 33.05
N ASP A 33 -18.02 12.14 32.79
CA ASP A 33 -17.44 12.35 31.46
C ASP A 33 -15.94 12.05 31.47
N THR A 34 -15.53 11.07 30.67
CA THR A 34 -14.12 10.69 30.52
C THR A 34 -13.30 11.73 29.77
N LYS A 35 -13.94 12.67 29.05
CA LYS A 35 -13.26 13.74 28.28
C LYS A 35 -12.71 14.83 29.17
N MET A 36 -13.41 15.13 30.28
CA MET A 36 -13.01 16.18 31.23
C MET A 36 -11.61 15.93 31.82
N LEU A 37 -11.18 14.67 31.87
CA LEU A 37 -9.81 14.26 32.21
C LEU A 37 -8.77 14.98 31.34
N PHE A 38 -8.95 14.88 30.02
CA PHE A 38 -8.02 15.40 29.04
C PHE A 38 -8.19 16.90 28.83
N ASP A 39 -9.42 17.41 28.90
CA ASP A 39 -9.71 18.85 28.78
C ASP A 39 -8.98 19.65 29.86
N TRP A 40 -9.08 19.21 31.12
CA TRP A 40 -8.38 19.89 32.22
C TRP A 40 -6.86 19.73 32.11
N ALA A 41 -6.37 18.54 31.73
CA ALA A 41 -4.94 18.31 31.51
C ALA A 41 -4.37 19.17 30.37
N GLN A 42 -5.15 19.50 29.35
CA GLN A 42 -4.75 20.38 28.26
C GLN A 42 -4.80 21.86 28.68
N ILE A 43 -5.90 22.32 29.28
CA ILE A 43 -6.06 23.72 29.70
C ILE A 43 -5.05 24.08 30.79
N HIS A 44 -4.76 23.14 31.69
CA HIS A 44 -3.87 23.33 32.82
C HIS A 44 -2.66 22.41 32.77
N THR A 45 -2.03 22.21 31.60
CA THR A 45 -0.90 21.25 31.45
C THR A 45 0.19 21.41 32.49
N ALA A 46 0.63 22.64 32.78
CA ALA A 46 1.61 22.88 33.83
C ALA A 46 1.09 22.45 35.22
N GLY A 47 -0.15 22.79 35.55
CA GLY A 47 -0.80 22.40 36.81
C GLY A 47 -0.99 20.89 36.93
N PHE A 48 -1.38 20.21 35.86
CA PHE A 48 -1.53 18.77 35.78
C PHE A 48 -0.19 18.05 35.97
N VAL A 49 0.86 18.49 35.27
CA VAL A 49 2.21 17.91 35.43
C VAL A 49 2.73 18.12 36.85
N VAL A 50 2.53 19.30 37.44
CA VAL A 50 2.92 19.58 38.83
C VAL A 50 2.12 18.73 39.82
N LEU A 51 0.81 18.57 39.62
CA LEU A 51 -0.05 17.76 40.48
C LEU A 51 0.35 16.29 40.43
N ILE A 52 0.34 15.69 39.24
CA ILE A 52 0.66 14.28 39.03
C ILE A 52 2.11 14.00 39.42
N GLY A 53 3.04 14.83 38.96
CA GLY A 53 4.46 14.69 39.29
C GLY A 53 4.74 14.88 40.77
N GLY A 54 4.14 15.90 41.39
CA GLY A 54 4.27 16.19 42.82
C GLY A 54 3.72 15.06 43.69
N CYS A 55 2.49 14.60 43.44
CA CYS A 55 1.90 13.46 44.15
C CYS A 55 2.76 12.20 43.99
N SER A 56 3.22 11.92 42.77
CA SER A 56 4.04 10.74 42.48
C SER A 56 5.39 10.79 43.19
N LEU A 57 6.04 11.96 43.21
CA LEU A 57 7.32 12.18 43.88
C LEU A 57 7.18 12.05 45.40
N VAL A 58 6.11 12.60 45.99
CA VAL A 58 5.86 12.49 47.44
C VAL A 58 5.62 11.03 47.83
N LEU A 59 4.74 10.33 47.11
CA LEU A 59 4.45 8.91 47.36
C LEU A 59 5.70 8.05 47.19
N TRP A 60 6.47 8.28 46.13
CA TRP A 60 7.72 7.58 45.90
C TRP A 60 8.76 7.86 46.99
N ALA A 61 8.97 9.12 47.36
CA ALA A 61 9.96 9.50 48.37
C ALA A 61 9.59 8.93 49.73
N LEU A 62 8.32 8.96 50.11
CA LEU A 62 7.82 8.36 51.35
C LEU A 62 8.04 6.85 51.35
N THR A 63 7.63 6.14 50.29
CA THR A 63 7.84 4.69 50.17
C THR A 63 9.32 4.33 50.19
N PHE A 64 10.15 5.07 49.45
CA PHE A 64 11.60 4.87 49.43
C PHE A 64 12.22 5.06 50.81
N TYR A 65 11.84 6.13 51.53
CA TYR A 65 12.27 6.39 52.89
C TYR A 65 11.85 5.28 53.86
N LEU A 66 10.59 4.84 53.81
CA LEU A 66 10.10 3.75 54.67
C LEU A 66 10.84 2.44 54.39
N LEU A 67 11.06 2.09 53.12
CA LEU A 67 11.81 0.88 52.75
C LEU A 67 13.28 0.93 53.20
N LEU A 68 13.90 2.11 53.19
CA LEU A 68 15.23 2.32 53.77
C LEU A 68 15.19 2.20 55.30
N ARG A 69 14.25 2.88 55.97
CA ARG A 69 14.12 2.90 57.43
C ARG A 69 13.91 1.50 58.01
N PHE A 70 13.17 0.64 57.30
CA PHE A 70 12.89 -0.73 57.72
C PHE A 70 13.81 -1.79 57.08
N ASN A 71 14.91 -1.38 56.43
CA ASN A 71 15.89 -2.27 55.77
C ASN A 71 15.25 -3.29 54.78
N GLN A 72 14.12 -2.94 54.17
CA GLN A 72 13.43 -3.81 53.19
C GLN A 72 13.88 -3.58 51.74
N ILE A 73 14.59 -2.48 51.47
CA ILE A 73 14.86 -2.05 50.10
C ILE A 73 15.69 -3.06 49.28
N GLU A 74 16.70 -3.68 49.88
CA GLU A 74 17.53 -4.70 49.21
C GLU A 74 16.74 -5.96 48.91
N ARG A 75 15.93 -6.40 49.86
CA ARG A 75 15.06 -7.57 49.73
C ARG A 75 14.05 -7.38 48.59
N ILE A 76 13.39 -6.22 48.52
CA ILE A 76 12.42 -5.93 47.48
C ILE A 76 13.12 -5.80 46.13
N GLN A 77 14.16 -4.95 46.00
CA GLN A 77 14.86 -4.72 44.74
C GLN A 77 15.59 -5.97 44.20
N GLY A 78 15.97 -6.91 45.08
CA GLY A 78 16.54 -8.20 44.70
C GLY A 78 15.52 -9.26 44.31
N SER A 79 14.22 -9.03 44.57
CA SER A 79 13.17 -10.01 44.33
C SER A 79 12.79 -10.13 42.84
N GLN A 80 12.33 -11.32 42.45
CA GLN A 80 11.81 -11.54 41.10
C GLN A 80 10.46 -10.84 40.88
N TRP A 81 9.67 -10.67 41.94
CA TRP A 81 8.44 -9.89 41.89
C TRP A 81 8.71 -8.44 41.51
N TYR A 82 9.79 -7.85 42.03
CA TYR A 82 10.20 -6.50 41.64
C TYR A 82 10.63 -6.42 40.17
N ALA A 83 11.31 -7.45 39.66
CA ALA A 83 11.69 -7.54 38.26
C ALA A 83 10.47 -7.65 37.32
N ILE A 84 9.50 -8.49 37.67
CA ILE A 84 8.23 -8.64 36.94
C ILE A 84 7.42 -7.35 37.00
N PHE A 85 7.27 -6.76 38.19
CA PHE A 85 6.62 -5.47 38.39
C PHE A 85 7.25 -4.38 37.51
N THR A 86 8.58 -4.30 37.50
CA THR A 86 9.30 -3.36 36.65
C THR A 86 8.99 -3.60 35.17
N ALA A 87 8.98 -4.85 34.71
CA ALA A 87 8.65 -5.18 33.34
C ALA A 87 7.23 -4.73 32.94
N ILE A 88 6.24 -4.94 33.80
CA ILE A 88 4.84 -4.52 33.56
C ILE A 88 4.72 -2.98 33.54
N VAL A 89 5.34 -2.31 34.51
CA VAL A 89 5.29 -0.83 34.58
C VAL A 89 5.93 -0.22 33.33
N PHE A 90 7.10 -0.72 32.92
CA PHE A 90 7.78 -0.22 31.73
C PHE A 90 7.09 -0.65 30.43
N SER A 91 6.41 -1.80 30.38
CA SER A 91 5.63 -2.17 29.20
C SER A 91 4.45 -1.22 28.98
N ILE A 92 3.77 -0.81 30.06
CA ILE A 92 2.67 0.17 29.98
C ILE A 92 3.22 1.57 29.66
N ALA A 93 4.29 2.00 30.31
CA ALA A 93 4.87 3.33 30.09
C ALA A 93 5.39 3.51 28.66
N VAL A 94 6.16 2.53 28.14
CA VAL A 94 6.64 2.55 26.75
C VAL A 94 5.46 2.49 25.77
N ALA A 95 4.46 1.64 26.03
CA ALA A 95 3.29 1.55 25.19
C ALA A 95 2.50 2.87 25.13
N ALA A 96 2.35 3.57 26.27
CA ALA A 96 1.68 4.87 26.32
C ALA A 96 2.41 5.92 25.49
N VAL A 97 3.72 6.09 25.70
CA VAL A 97 4.52 7.04 24.92
C VAL A 97 4.50 6.67 23.44
N SER A 98 4.61 5.38 23.12
CA SER A 98 4.66 4.91 21.73
C SER A 98 3.32 5.06 21.03
N ALA A 99 2.20 4.83 21.72
CA ALA A 99 0.86 5.12 21.18
C ALA A 99 0.72 6.59 20.80
N MET A 100 1.18 7.50 21.67
CA MET A 100 1.20 8.94 21.38
C MET A 100 2.06 9.25 20.16
N VAL A 101 3.28 8.69 20.08
CA VAL A 101 4.16 8.85 18.91
C VAL A 101 3.48 8.36 17.63
N PHE A 102 2.89 7.17 17.64
CA PHE A 102 2.16 6.63 16.49
C PHE A 102 1.04 7.57 16.03
N VAL A 103 0.25 8.10 16.96
CA VAL A 103 -0.86 9.01 16.62
C VAL A 103 -0.33 10.36 16.12
N ILE A 104 0.75 10.92 16.69
CA ILE A 104 1.39 12.15 16.20
C ILE A 104 1.86 11.97 14.76
N TYR A 105 2.61 10.90 14.50
CA TYR A 105 3.14 10.61 13.16
C TYR A 105 2.04 10.18 12.17
N HIS A 106 0.90 9.68 12.65
CA HIS A 106 -0.24 9.35 11.80
C HIS A 106 -1.12 10.56 11.49
N ILE A 107 -1.38 11.44 12.45
CA ILE A 107 -2.27 12.60 12.28
C ILE A 107 -1.51 13.75 11.63
N ASP A 108 -0.56 14.35 12.36
CA ASP A 108 0.16 15.54 11.98
C ASP A 108 1.35 15.78 12.91
N ILE A 109 2.56 15.49 12.44
CA ILE A 109 3.80 15.68 13.23
C ILE A 109 4.09 17.16 13.51
N HIS A 110 3.59 18.06 12.67
CA HIS A 110 3.84 19.50 12.78
C HIS A 110 2.86 20.19 13.73
N ASN A 111 1.73 19.55 14.03
CA ASN A 111 0.72 20.05 14.96
C ASN A 111 0.35 18.98 16.01
N PRO A 112 1.18 18.80 17.04
CA PRO A 112 0.90 17.82 18.11
C PRO A 112 -0.38 18.14 18.90
N GLY A 113 -0.91 19.37 18.82
CA GLY A 113 -2.20 19.73 19.41
C GLY A 113 -3.36 18.89 18.87
N LYS A 114 -3.36 18.57 17.56
CA LYS A 114 -4.38 17.72 16.94
C LYS A 114 -4.39 16.30 17.51
N THR A 115 -3.22 15.78 17.92
CA THR A 115 -3.14 14.48 18.59
C THR A 115 -3.82 14.52 19.96
N ILE A 116 -3.67 15.62 20.69
CA ILE A 116 -4.36 15.81 21.98
C ILE A 116 -5.87 15.87 21.77
N GLU A 117 -6.33 16.64 20.77
CA GLU A 117 -7.75 16.71 20.38
C GLU A 117 -8.31 15.33 19.99
N TRP A 118 -7.52 14.52 19.27
CA TRP A 118 -7.90 13.15 18.93
C TRP A 118 -8.01 12.25 20.16
N MET A 119 -7.05 12.35 21.09
CA MET A 119 -7.08 11.57 22.35
C MET A 119 -8.27 11.97 23.23
N GLN A 120 -8.68 13.24 23.21
CA GLN A 120 -9.90 13.73 23.86
C GLN A 120 -11.17 13.20 23.21
N ALA A 121 -11.19 13.17 21.88
CA ALA A 121 -12.34 12.68 21.13
C ALA A 121 -12.52 11.16 21.31
N TYR A 122 -11.41 10.41 21.42
CA TYR A 122 -11.38 8.94 21.41
C TYR A 122 -10.48 8.33 22.51
N PRO A 123 -10.74 8.63 23.80
CA PRO A 123 -9.86 8.21 24.89
C PRO A 123 -9.81 6.69 25.05
N GLU A 124 -10.92 5.99 24.80
CA GLU A 124 -10.99 4.54 24.83
C GLU A 124 -10.12 3.87 23.74
N ARG A 125 -10.05 4.45 22.54
CA ARG A 125 -9.21 3.96 21.43
C ARG A 125 -7.74 4.13 21.70
N TYR A 126 -7.37 5.27 22.31
CA TYR A 126 -6.02 5.50 22.79
C TYR A 126 -5.63 4.46 23.85
N LEU A 127 -6.44 4.29 24.90
CA LEU A 127 -6.16 3.33 25.97
C LEU A 127 -6.11 1.88 25.45
N PHE A 128 -6.96 1.54 24.49
CA PHE A 128 -6.94 0.22 23.86
C PHE A 128 -5.65 0.02 23.04
N THR A 129 -5.18 1.05 22.33
CA THR A 129 -3.86 1.02 21.67
C THR A 129 -2.72 0.84 22.67
N VAL A 130 -2.74 1.55 23.80
CA VAL A 130 -1.75 1.38 24.88
C VAL A 130 -1.76 -0.05 25.41
N PHE A 131 -2.95 -0.63 25.62
CA PHE A 131 -3.06 -2.02 26.04
C PHE A 131 -2.41 -2.98 25.03
N LEU A 132 -2.75 -2.87 23.73
CA LEU A 132 -2.21 -3.73 22.68
C LEU A 132 -0.69 -3.63 22.56
N LEU A 133 -0.13 -2.41 22.56
CA LEU A 133 1.31 -2.19 22.55
C LEU A 133 1.98 -2.69 23.84
N SER A 134 1.30 -2.63 24.99
CA SER A 134 1.86 -3.12 26.25
C SER A 134 2.04 -4.64 26.26
N LEU A 135 1.14 -5.39 25.61
CA LEU A 135 1.25 -6.84 25.47
C LEU A 135 2.50 -7.22 24.68
N LEU A 136 2.70 -6.59 23.52
CA LEU A 136 3.87 -6.83 22.66
C LEU A 136 5.17 -6.37 23.34
N THR A 137 5.16 -5.22 24.02
CA THR A 137 6.31 -4.74 24.80
C THR A 137 6.68 -5.72 25.91
N LEU A 138 5.69 -6.21 26.65
CA LEU A 138 5.93 -7.17 27.72
C LEU A 138 6.48 -8.50 27.18
N ALA A 139 5.97 -8.97 26.03
CA ALA A 139 6.48 -10.15 25.36
C ALA A 139 7.97 -9.99 24.97
N ILE A 140 8.35 -8.86 24.37
CA ILE A 140 9.75 -8.57 24.02
C ILE A 140 10.63 -8.48 25.27
N ILE A 141 10.15 -7.85 26.35
CA ILE A 141 10.88 -7.84 27.63
C ILE A 141 11.09 -9.26 28.16
N MET A 142 10.11 -10.15 28.05
CA MET A 142 10.28 -11.56 28.46
C MET A 142 11.25 -12.32 27.57
N LEU A 143 11.31 -12.05 26.27
CA LEU A 143 12.27 -12.67 25.36
C LEU A 143 13.70 -12.21 25.65
N VAL A 144 13.91 -10.90 25.81
CA VAL A 144 15.22 -10.31 26.15
C VAL A 144 15.64 -10.68 27.58
N GLY A 145 14.68 -10.68 28.51
CA GLY A 145 14.89 -11.06 29.89
C GLY A 145 15.44 -9.99 30.82
N GLU A 146 15.55 -8.76 30.32
CA GLU A 146 16.01 -7.58 31.05
C GLU A 146 15.06 -6.43 30.74
N ALA A 147 14.52 -5.81 31.79
CA ALA A 147 13.38 -4.91 31.68
C ALA A 147 13.68 -3.66 30.86
N TYR A 148 14.82 -2.99 31.11
CA TYR A 148 15.14 -1.73 30.45
C TYR A 148 15.56 -1.91 28.99
N LEU A 149 16.36 -2.94 28.70
CA LEU A 149 16.80 -3.27 27.35
C LEU A 149 15.61 -3.70 26.47
N GLY A 150 14.74 -4.58 26.98
CA GLY A 150 13.55 -5.00 26.25
C GLY A 150 12.59 -3.83 25.97
N ALA A 151 12.39 -2.95 26.95
CA ALA A 151 11.61 -1.73 26.79
C ALA A 151 12.22 -0.78 25.75
N GLY A 152 13.55 -0.56 25.80
CA GLY A 152 14.27 0.28 24.85
C GLY A 152 14.24 -0.25 23.42
N ILE A 153 14.47 -1.56 23.22
CA ILE A 153 14.34 -2.22 21.92
C ILE A 153 12.94 -2.03 21.36
N THR A 154 11.92 -2.21 22.19
CA THR A 154 10.52 -2.07 21.75
C THR A 154 10.18 -0.63 21.39
N PHE A 155 10.65 0.35 22.15
CA PHE A 155 10.47 1.76 21.83
C PHE A 155 11.08 2.12 20.47
N VAL A 156 12.30 1.66 20.19
CA VAL A 156 12.96 1.87 18.89
C VAL A 156 12.16 1.21 17.76
N LEU A 157 11.68 -0.01 17.97
CA LEU A 157 10.82 -0.71 17.00
C LEU A 157 9.56 0.10 16.68
N TYR A 158 8.83 0.55 17.70
CA TYR A 158 7.61 1.33 17.53
C TYR A 158 7.86 2.68 16.84
N PHE A 159 8.97 3.33 17.14
CA PHE A 159 9.35 4.56 16.47
C PHE A 159 9.63 4.33 14.97
N ILE A 160 10.32 3.25 14.60
CA ILE A 160 10.54 2.88 13.20
C ILE A 160 9.20 2.65 12.49
N LEU A 161 8.27 1.91 13.11
CA LEU A 161 6.96 1.66 12.52
C LEU A 161 6.14 2.95 12.33
N ALA A 162 6.20 3.87 13.30
CA ALA A 162 5.56 5.19 13.19
C ALA A 162 6.16 6.01 12.03
N LEU A 163 7.48 5.97 11.84
CA LEU A 163 8.15 6.62 10.71
C LEU A 163 7.73 6.03 9.36
N VAL A 164 7.73 4.69 9.24
CA VAL A 164 7.32 4.02 8.01
C VAL A 164 5.86 4.37 7.68
N ASN A 165 4.97 4.35 8.67
CA ASN A 165 3.58 4.79 8.49
C ASN A 165 3.49 6.25 8.02
N TYR A 166 4.26 7.16 8.62
CA TYR A 166 4.27 8.57 8.24
C TYR A 166 4.70 8.75 6.77
N TYR A 167 5.86 8.20 6.39
CA TYR A 167 6.36 8.35 5.03
C TYR A 167 5.44 7.70 4.00
N LYS A 168 4.87 6.52 4.31
CA LYS A 168 3.89 5.88 3.42
C LYS A 168 2.65 6.78 3.23
N LYS A 169 2.14 7.39 4.30
CA LYS A 169 0.98 8.29 4.23
C LYS A 169 1.25 9.53 3.38
N ILE A 170 2.39 10.21 3.56
CA ILE A 170 2.63 11.48 2.84
C ILE A 170 2.86 11.27 1.33
N PHE A 171 3.40 10.12 0.91
CA PHE A 171 3.67 9.81 -0.50
C PHE A 171 2.49 9.11 -1.17
N ARG A 172 1.80 8.20 -0.47
CA ARG A 172 0.78 7.33 -1.09
C ARG A 172 -0.65 7.59 -0.61
N ASN A 173 -0.84 8.51 0.35
CA ASN A 173 -2.13 8.73 1.03
C ASN A 173 -2.71 7.45 1.66
N GLU A 174 -1.83 6.50 2.03
CA GLU A 174 -2.20 5.20 2.60
C GLU A 174 -1.40 4.90 3.88
N PRO A 175 -2.01 4.23 4.86
CA PRO A 175 -1.33 3.83 6.08
C PRO A 175 -0.49 2.55 5.89
N LEU A 176 0.30 2.23 6.93
CA LEU A 176 1.02 0.97 7.03
C LEU A 176 0.06 -0.20 7.28
N PHE A 177 0.01 -1.16 6.36
CA PHE A 177 -0.76 -2.40 6.46
C PHE A 177 0.12 -3.57 6.90
N PRO A 178 -0.46 -4.64 7.47
CA PRO A 178 0.29 -5.87 7.79
C PRO A 178 1.04 -6.48 6.60
N ASN A 179 0.46 -6.36 5.40
CA ASN A 179 1.07 -6.91 4.18
C ASN A 179 2.37 -6.19 3.78
N ASP A 180 2.60 -4.96 4.25
CA ASP A 180 3.85 -4.24 3.99
C ASP A 180 5.07 -4.93 4.62
N PHE A 181 4.89 -5.71 5.69
CA PHE A 181 5.98 -6.46 6.31
C PHE A 181 6.55 -7.54 5.40
N ILE A 182 5.78 -8.04 4.43
CA ILE A 182 6.25 -9.00 3.42
C ILE A 182 7.23 -8.32 2.46
N GLN A 183 7.09 -7.01 2.27
CA GLN A 183 7.98 -6.21 1.43
C GLN A 183 9.22 -5.70 2.19
N ALA A 184 9.38 -6.02 3.48
CA ALA A 184 10.52 -5.54 4.27
C ALA A 184 11.89 -5.99 3.71
N SER A 185 11.95 -7.14 3.03
CA SER A 185 13.17 -7.60 2.34
C SER A 185 13.56 -6.73 1.13
N GLN A 186 12.61 -5.97 0.57
CA GLN A 186 12.79 -5.13 -0.60
C GLN A 186 13.23 -3.70 -0.25
N LEU A 187 13.39 -3.38 1.04
CA LEU A 187 13.80 -2.04 1.49
C LEU A 187 15.13 -1.57 0.89
N LYS A 188 16.03 -2.50 0.53
CA LYS A 188 17.29 -2.14 -0.15
C LYS A 188 17.08 -1.48 -1.51
N GLU A 189 16.01 -1.86 -2.21
CA GLU A 189 15.64 -1.28 -3.51
C GLU A 189 14.86 0.03 -3.33
N VAL A 190 14.01 0.10 -2.29
CA VAL A 190 13.13 1.26 -2.06
C VAL A 190 13.84 2.45 -1.40
N ILE A 191 14.72 2.22 -0.42
CA ILE A 191 15.38 3.30 0.33
C ILE A 191 16.13 4.28 -0.59
N PRO A 192 16.95 3.83 -1.56
CA PRO A 192 17.64 4.75 -2.47
C PRO A 192 16.71 5.68 -3.24
N MET A 193 15.49 5.23 -3.57
CA MET A 193 14.49 5.99 -4.33
C MET A 193 13.80 7.08 -3.50
N ILE A 194 13.77 6.95 -2.17
CA ILE A 194 13.11 7.93 -1.29
C ILE A 194 14.07 8.69 -0.38
N LYS A 195 15.38 8.40 -0.45
CA LYS A 195 16.40 8.91 0.48
C LYS A 195 16.41 10.45 0.57
N ASP A 196 16.21 11.13 -0.55
CA ASP A 196 16.28 12.59 -0.64
C ASP A 196 15.02 13.26 -0.06
N SER A 197 13.94 12.49 0.06
CA SER A 197 12.68 12.93 0.68
C SER A 197 12.64 12.63 2.20
N ILE A 198 13.63 11.91 2.74
CA ILE A 198 13.72 11.63 4.18
C ILE A 198 14.31 12.85 4.89
N SER A 199 13.58 13.36 5.89
CA SER A 199 14.01 14.51 6.68
C SER A 199 15.27 14.21 7.51
N ILE A 200 16.37 14.88 7.20
CA ILE A 200 17.64 14.77 7.93
C ILE A 200 17.47 15.07 9.43
N PRO A 201 16.74 16.13 9.87
CA PRO A 201 16.45 16.36 11.28
C PRO A 201 15.76 15.18 11.98
N ILE A 202 14.82 14.51 11.30
CA ILE A 202 14.14 13.32 11.86
C ILE A 202 15.13 12.17 12.02
N VAL A 203 16.02 11.94 11.05
CA VAL A 203 17.05 10.90 11.12
C VAL A 203 18.06 11.18 12.23
N ILE A 204 18.55 12.43 12.34
CA ILE A 204 19.46 12.84 13.42
C ILE A 204 18.78 12.69 14.78
N GLY A 205 17.53 13.14 14.92
CA GLY A 205 16.73 12.99 16.13
C GLY A 205 16.55 11.51 16.52
N PHE A 206 16.30 10.65 15.53
CA PHE A 206 16.18 9.21 15.73
C PHE A 206 17.49 8.58 16.22
N ILE A 207 18.61 8.84 15.54
CA ILE A 207 19.93 8.34 15.94
C ILE A 207 20.30 8.87 17.33
N GLY A 208 20.06 10.15 17.61
CA GLY A 208 20.26 10.76 18.92
C GLY A 208 19.45 10.07 20.01
N SER A 209 18.18 9.71 19.73
CA SER A 209 17.33 8.98 20.67
C SER A 209 17.90 7.59 21.00
N ILE A 210 18.43 6.87 20.00
CA ILE A 210 19.09 5.57 20.21
C ILE A 210 20.33 5.73 21.08
N VAL A 211 21.17 6.73 20.81
CA VAL A 211 22.38 6.99 21.62
C VAL A 211 22.01 7.30 23.07
N VAL A 212 20.97 8.12 23.29
CA VAL A 212 20.47 8.43 24.64
C VAL A 212 19.94 7.15 25.31
N LEU A 213 19.17 6.32 24.62
CA LEU A 213 18.65 5.06 25.17
C LEU A 213 19.78 4.08 25.54
N ILE A 214 20.82 3.99 24.70
CA ILE A 214 22.02 3.18 24.99
C ILE A 214 22.76 3.72 26.21
N ALA A 215 22.99 5.04 26.27
CA ALA A 215 23.63 5.67 27.42
C ALA A 215 22.83 5.43 28.71
N LEU A 216 21.51 5.68 28.67
CA LEU A 216 20.61 5.39 29.79
C LEU A 216 20.70 3.93 30.21
N TRP A 217 20.73 2.98 29.27
CA TRP A 217 20.88 1.57 29.58
C TRP A 217 22.19 1.23 30.31
N PHE A 218 23.31 1.90 30.02
CA PHE A 218 24.56 1.73 30.77
C PHE A 218 24.49 2.26 32.21
N PHE A 219 23.75 3.34 32.44
CA PHE A 219 23.60 3.96 33.76
C PHE A 219 22.48 3.33 34.60
N LEU A 220 21.46 2.76 33.96
CA LEU A 220 20.34 2.14 34.64
C LEU A 220 20.73 0.77 35.23
N PRO A 221 20.15 0.41 36.39
CA PRO A 221 20.45 -0.87 37.01
C PRO A 221 19.89 -2.02 36.17
N LYS A 222 20.68 -3.07 35.92
CA LYS A 222 20.21 -4.23 35.16
C LYS A 222 19.18 -5.03 35.96
N ILE A 223 17.91 -5.02 35.53
CA ILE A 223 16.81 -5.74 36.21
C ILE A 223 16.48 -6.98 35.39
N LYS A 224 17.08 -8.11 35.80
CA LYS A 224 16.97 -9.39 35.10
C LYS A 224 15.85 -10.26 35.70
N ILE A 225 15.07 -10.87 34.81
CA ILE A 225 14.01 -11.83 35.14
C ILE A 225 14.58 -13.24 35.01
N ARG A 226 14.26 -14.17 35.90
CA ARG A 226 14.69 -15.57 35.78
C ARG A 226 14.01 -16.27 34.61
N TRP A 227 14.76 -17.08 33.86
CA TRP A 227 14.29 -17.68 32.61
C TRP A 227 12.98 -18.47 32.75
N PHE A 228 12.78 -19.23 33.83
CA PHE A 228 11.54 -19.99 34.02
C PHE A 228 10.32 -19.10 34.25
N LEU A 229 10.47 -17.95 34.93
CA LEU A 229 9.40 -16.96 35.09
C LEU A 229 9.05 -16.30 33.75
N ARG A 230 10.05 -16.10 32.88
CA ARG A 230 9.81 -15.61 31.51
C ARG A 230 8.93 -16.60 30.74
N ILE A 231 9.22 -17.90 30.81
CA ILE A 231 8.42 -18.94 30.14
C ILE A 231 6.98 -18.96 30.67
N ILE A 232 6.82 -18.93 32.00
CA ILE A 232 5.49 -18.90 32.64
C ILE A 232 4.66 -17.69 32.17
N MET A 233 5.29 -16.53 31.97
CA MET A 233 4.61 -15.33 31.48
C MET A 233 4.41 -15.30 29.97
N ILE A 234 5.32 -15.88 29.17
CA ILE A 234 5.23 -15.88 27.71
C ILE A 234 4.01 -16.66 27.23
N LEU A 235 3.67 -17.79 27.85
CA LEU A 235 2.54 -18.61 27.42
C LEU A 235 1.19 -17.86 27.43
N PRO A 236 0.75 -17.24 28.55
CA PRO A 236 -0.48 -16.44 28.54
C PRO A 236 -0.35 -15.20 27.66
N LEU A 237 0.85 -14.62 27.51
CA LEU A 237 1.06 -13.49 26.59
C LEU A 237 0.86 -13.88 25.13
N ILE A 238 1.37 -15.03 24.69
CA ILE A 238 1.14 -15.54 23.34
C ILE A 238 -0.35 -15.77 23.11
N PHE A 239 -1.05 -16.36 24.09
CA PHE A 239 -2.50 -16.55 24.02
C PHE A 239 -3.23 -15.20 23.83
N LEU A 240 -2.94 -14.22 24.69
CA LEU A 240 -3.54 -12.88 24.60
C LEU A 240 -3.22 -12.21 23.27
N MET A 241 -1.95 -12.19 22.86
CA MET A 241 -1.54 -11.60 21.59
C MET A 241 -2.25 -12.26 20.41
N LYS A 242 -2.31 -13.60 20.36
CA LYS A 242 -3.03 -14.32 19.31
C LYS A 242 -4.51 -13.96 19.31
N SER A 243 -5.16 -13.91 20.48
CA SER A 243 -6.57 -13.54 20.58
C SER A 243 -6.84 -12.12 20.09
N PHE A 244 -5.99 -11.14 20.43
CA PHE A 244 -6.18 -9.76 20.00
C PHE A 244 -5.74 -9.47 18.55
N LEU A 245 -4.79 -10.25 18.01
CA LEU A 245 -4.39 -10.15 16.59
C LEU A 245 -5.43 -10.78 15.66
N PHE A 246 -5.99 -11.93 16.04
CA PHE A 246 -7.03 -12.65 15.29
C PHE A 246 -8.36 -12.59 16.05
N PHE A 247 -8.88 -11.38 16.22
CA PHE A 247 -9.97 -11.10 17.15
C PHE A 247 -11.34 -11.63 16.71
N GLU A 248 -11.60 -11.73 15.40
CA GLU A 248 -12.92 -12.08 14.83
C GLU A 248 -13.44 -13.46 15.24
N HIS A 249 -12.55 -14.34 15.73
CA HIS A 249 -12.90 -15.68 16.20
C HIS A 249 -12.44 -15.94 17.64
N SER A 250 -12.27 -14.88 18.44
CA SER A 250 -11.80 -15.00 19.82
C SER A 250 -12.61 -14.14 20.79
N PHE A 251 -12.36 -14.32 22.10
CA PHE A 251 -12.97 -13.49 23.13
C PHE A 251 -12.61 -12.00 23.01
N ALA A 252 -11.60 -11.66 22.18
CA ALA A 252 -11.17 -10.29 21.94
C ALA A 252 -12.18 -9.50 21.09
N GLN A 253 -13.03 -10.16 20.28
CA GLN A 253 -14.00 -9.50 19.40
C GLN A 253 -14.83 -8.44 20.14
N LYS A 254 -15.40 -8.80 21.30
CA LYS A 254 -16.20 -7.87 22.12
C LYS A 254 -15.48 -6.59 22.51
N TYR A 255 -14.14 -6.61 22.64
CA TYR A 255 -13.36 -5.43 22.98
C TYR A 255 -13.15 -4.54 21.75
N TYR A 256 -13.00 -5.13 20.56
CA TYR A 256 -12.99 -4.37 19.31
C TYR A 256 -14.36 -3.76 19.03
N ASP A 257 -15.46 -4.51 19.22
CA ASP A 257 -16.81 -3.98 19.03
C ASP A 257 -17.14 -2.83 20.01
N GLN A 258 -16.60 -2.89 21.23
CA GLN A 258 -16.83 -1.87 22.26
C GLN A 258 -15.93 -0.63 22.09
N TYR A 259 -14.65 -0.83 21.78
CA TYR A 259 -13.63 0.21 21.86
C TYR A 259 -13.07 0.64 20.50
N ALA A 260 -13.50 0.05 19.39
CA ALA A 260 -13.12 0.44 18.04
C ALA A 260 -14.36 0.63 17.14
N ALA A 261 -14.19 1.37 16.05
CA ALA A 261 -15.18 1.53 15.00
C ALA A 261 -14.54 1.12 13.67
N LEU A 262 -14.45 -0.19 13.43
CA LEU A 262 -13.76 -0.73 12.27
C LEU A 262 -14.50 -0.36 10.97
N MET A 263 -13.77 0.15 9.98
CA MET A 263 -14.33 0.56 8.70
C MET A 263 -13.59 -0.10 7.53
N PRO A 264 -13.80 -1.40 7.25
CA PRO A 264 -13.11 -2.13 6.18
C PRO A 264 -13.20 -1.46 4.80
N TRP A 265 -14.33 -0.80 4.52
CA TRP A 265 -14.62 -0.11 3.26
C TRP A 265 -13.92 1.26 3.12
N ASN A 266 -13.39 1.84 4.22
CA ASN A 266 -12.70 3.12 4.21
C ASN A 266 -11.49 3.09 5.15
N GLN A 267 -10.33 2.72 4.62
CA GLN A 267 -9.13 2.54 5.44
C GLN A 267 -8.57 3.85 5.99
N GLN A 268 -8.74 4.98 5.29
CA GLN A 268 -8.28 6.26 5.82
C GLN A 268 -9.06 6.65 7.09
N ASN A 269 -10.39 6.52 7.05
CA ASN A 269 -11.22 6.73 8.24
C ASN A 269 -10.99 5.64 9.30
N ASN A 270 -10.79 4.38 8.89
CA ASN A 270 -10.49 3.29 9.81
C ASN A 270 -9.24 3.61 10.66
N TYR A 271 -8.15 4.07 10.03
CA TYR A 271 -6.91 4.41 10.73
C TYR A 271 -6.98 5.78 11.42
N TYR A 272 -7.68 6.75 10.84
CA TYR A 272 -7.87 8.06 11.48
C TYR A 272 -8.66 7.90 12.78
N TYR A 273 -9.82 7.24 12.75
CA TYR A 273 -10.70 7.12 13.90
C TYR A 273 -10.20 6.10 14.92
N ASN A 274 -9.62 4.98 14.49
CA ASN A 274 -9.11 3.95 15.43
C ASN A 274 -7.66 4.15 15.86
N GLY A 275 -6.93 5.03 15.19
CA GLY A 275 -5.49 5.11 15.32
C GLY A 275 -4.78 4.00 14.53
N PRO A 276 -3.50 4.19 14.22
CA PRO A 276 -2.79 3.34 13.26
C PRO A 276 -2.59 1.89 13.75
N VAL A 277 -2.50 1.66 15.05
CA VAL A 277 -2.27 0.30 15.60
C VAL A 277 -3.53 -0.57 15.48
N ILE A 278 -4.68 -0.05 15.91
CA ILE A 278 -5.96 -0.77 15.79
C ILE A 278 -6.33 -0.92 14.31
N GLY A 279 -6.15 0.14 13.51
CA GLY A 279 -6.33 0.08 12.06
C GLY A 279 -5.49 -1.01 11.41
N MET A 280 -4.19 -1.09 11.74
CA MET A 280 -3.30 -2.14 11.24
C MET A 280 -3.74 -3.54 11.67
N ILE A 281 -4.06 -3.74 12.96
CA ILE A 281 -4.49 -5.06 13.45
C ILE A 281 -5.81 -5.49 12.81
N SER A 282 -6.74 -4.56 12.55
CA SER A 282 -8.01 -4.86 11.86
C SER A 282 -7.83 -5.40 10.43
N ASN A 283 -6.66 -5.18 9.83
CA ASN A 283 -6.29 -5.69 8.51
C ASN A 283 -5.39 -6.94 8.56
N VAL A 284 -5.14 -7.52 9.74
CA VAL A 284 -4.45 -8.82 9.85
C VAL A 284 -5.44 -9.90 9.46
N LYS A 285 -5.52 -10.19 8.16
CA LYS A 285 -6.36 -11.23 7.57
C LYS A 285 -5.51 -12.42 7.15
N THR A 286 -6.02 -13.62 7.37
CA THR A 286 -5.39 -14.86 6.87
C THR A 286 -5.60 -15.02 5.38
N ASP A 287 -6.75 -14.58 4.89
CA ASP A 287 -7.15 -14.73 3.50
C ASP A 287 -6.75 -13.51 2.69
N VAL A 288 -6.31 -13.75 1.46
CA VAL A 288 -5.80 -12.71 0.56
C VAL A 288 -6.95 -12.02 -0.18
N LEU A 289 -7.98 -12.79 -0.53
CA LEU A 289 -9.21 -12.34 -1.20
C LEU A 289 -10.41 -12.50 -0.26
N GLN A 290 -11.44 -11.70 -0.52
CA GLN A 290 -12.74 -11.84 0.12
C GLN A 290 -13.45 -13.08 -0.44
N GLU A 291 -13.83 -14.01 0.45
CA GLU A 291 -14.62 -15.18 0.09
C GLU A 291 -16.08 -14.78 -0.22
N PRO A 292 -16.65 -15.17 -1.37
CA PRO A 292 -18.07 -14.99 -1.65
C PRO A 292 -18.95 -15.75 -0.64
N ASP A 293 -20.06 -15.12 -0.21
CA ASP A 293 -20.93 -15.64 0.86
C ASP A 293 -21.43 -17.08 0.63
N ASP A 294 -21.73 -17.44 -0.62
CA ASP A 294 -22.32 -18.73 -1.00
C ASP A 294 -21.33 -19.68 -1.72
N TYR A 295 -20.02 -19.44 -1.60
CA TYR A 295 -19.01 -20.18 -2.35
C TYR A 295 -19.10 -21.70 -2.11
N SER A 296 -19.38 -22.44 -3.18
CA SER A 296 -19.52 -23.90 -3.16
C SER A 296 -19.38 -24.50 -4.54
N GLN A 297 -19.14 -25.82 -4.60
CA GLN A 297 -19.05 -26.55 -5.87
C GLN A 297 -20.34 -26.40 -6.71
N GLU A 298 -21.51 -26.42 -6.07
CA GLU A 298 -22.80 -26.27 -6.77
C GLU A 298 -22.99 -24.87 -7.35
N VAL A 299 -22.55 -23.83 -6.63
CA VAL A 299 -22.58 -22.45 -7.11
C VAL A 299 -21.63 -22.30 -8.30
N MET A 300 -20.40 -22.80 -8.20
CA MET A 300 -19.44 -22.76 -9.31
C MET A 300 -19.95 -23.48 -10.56
N ALA A 301 -20.57 -24.65 -10.41
CA ALA A 301 -21.16 -25.37 -11.54
C ALA A 301 -22.30 -24.56 -12.22
N LYS A 302 -23.11 -23.83 -11.44
CA LYS A 302 -24.14 -22.92 -11.97
C LYS A 302 -23.52 -21.71 -12.68
N VAL A 303 -22.47 -21.12 -12.12
CA VAL A 303 -21.72 -20.01 -12.74
C VAL A 303 -21.14 -20.45 -14.08
N ALA A 304 -20.40 -21.56 -14.12
CA ALA A 304 -19.80 -22.09 -15.34
C ALA A 304 -20.86 -22.43 -16.41
N LYS A 305 -22.01 -22.96 -16.00
CA LYS A 305 -23.13 -23.22 -16.92
C LYS A 305 -23.74 -21.93 -17.48
N ARG A 306 -23.89 -20.87 -16.67
CA ARG A 306 -24.39 -19.56 -17.13
C ARG A 306 -23.45 -18.96 -18.17
N ILE A 307 -22.15 -18.92 -17.87
CA ILE A 307 -21.11 -18.42 -18.79
C ILE A 307 -21.17 -19.19 -20.11
N GLN A 308 -21.20 -20.52 -20.05
CA GLN A 308 -21.29 -21.37 -21.25
C GLN A 308 -22.60 -21.16 -22.04
N SER A 309 -23.74 -20.95 -21.37
CA SER A 309 -25.04 -20.78 -22.04
C SER A 309 -25.19 -19.43 -22.76
N LYS A 310 -24.40 -18.44 -22.38
CA LYS A 310 -24.34 -17.12 -23.02
C LYS A 310 -23.51 -17.13 -24.30
N GLU A 311 -22.82 -18.24 -24.59
CA GLU A 311 -22.06 -18.46 -25.80
C GLU A 311 -23.01 -18.78 -26.96
N GLU A 312 -23.36 -17.78 -27.78
CA GLU A 312 -23.94 -18.03 -29.10
C GLU A 312 -22.86 -18.63 -30.01
N LYS A 313 -22.82 -19.97 -30.05
CA LYS A 313 -21.93 -20.81 -30.90
C LYS A 313 -20.44 -20.52 -30.68
N THR A 314 -19.76 -21.52 -30.13
CA THR A 314 -18.30 -21.65 -30.07
C THR A 314 -17.67 -21.08 -31.34
N GLN A 315 -17.10 -19.86 -31.25
CA GLN A 315 -16.42 -19.26 -32.40
C GLN A 315 -15.14 -20.06 -32.61
N GLU A 316 -15.12 -20.88 -33.66
CA GLU A 316 -13.87 -21.43 -34.18
C GLU A 316 -12.91 -20.26 -34.45
N SER A 317 -11.60 -20.49 -34.26
CA SER A 317 -10.63 -19.43 -34.48
C SER A 317 -10.71 -18.95 -35.93
N ASN A 318 -11.00 -17.67 -36.10
CA ASN A 318 -10.98 -16.97 -37.38
C ASN A 318 -9.76 -16.04 -37.44
N ALA A 319 -8.65 -16.44 -36.81
CA ALA A 319 -7.45 -15.62 -36.74
C ALA A 319 -6.83 -15.49 -38.13
N GLU A 320 -7.08 -14.37 -38.79
CA GLU A 320 -6.53 -14.04 -40.12
C GLU A 320 -5.07 -13.60 -40.04
N VAL A 321 -4.66 -13.03 -38.89
CA VAL A 321 -3.34 -12.43 -38.68
C VAL A 321 -2.77 -12.88 -37.34
N LYS A 322 -1.48 -13.20 -37.30
CA LYS A 322 -0.74 -13.53 -36.07
C LYS A 322 0.36 -12.50 -35.82
N PRO A 323 0.01 -11.32 -35.28
CA PRO A 323 0.93 -10.21 -35.15
C PRO A 323 1.91 -10.40 -33.98
N ASN A 324 2.97 -9.62 -33.95
CA ASN A 324 3.67 -9.33 -32.70
C ASN A 324 2.75 -8.53 -31.78
N VAL A 325 2.77 -8.84 -30.49
CA VAL A 325 2.02 -8.13 -29.45
C VAL A 325 3.01 -7.51 -28.48
N VAL A 326 2.89 -6.20 -28.25
CA VAL A 326 3.73 -5.49 -27.28
C VAL A 326 2.83 -4.81 -26.27
N PHE A 327 3.01 -5.12 -24.99
CA PHE A 327 2.48 -4.36 -23.88
C PHE A 327 3.55 -3.39 -23.39
N VAL A 328 3.26 -2.10 -23.39
CA VAL A 328 4.12 -1.07 -22.81
C VAL A 328 3.33 -0.38 -21.70
N MET A 329 3.64 -0.78 -20.47
CA MET A 329 3.11 -0.10 -19.29
C MET A 329 4.11 0.98 -18.87
N ASN A 330 3.72 2.24 -19.11
CA ASN A 330 4.59 3.38 -18.89
C ASN A 330 4.41 3.95 -17.47
N GLU A 331 5.52 4.13 -16.77
CA GLU A 331 5.58 4.52 -15.37
C GLU A 331 5.02 5.94 -15.21
N THR A 332 4.01 6.09 -14.37
CA THR A 332 3.34 7.36 -14.05
C THR A 332 2.89 8.17 -15.27
N PHE A 333 2.61 7.51 -16.41
CA PHE A 333 2.21 8.22 -17.63
C PHE A 333 0.78 8.72 -17.52
N TRP A 334 0.63 9.97 -17.12
CA TRP A 334 -0.64 10.64 -16.93
C TRP A 334 -0.60 12.02 -17.59
N ASP A 335 -1.77 12.61 -17.84
CA ASP A 335 -1.88 13.89 -18.53
C ASP A 335 -1.77 15.08 -17.56
N PRO A 336 -0.59 15.73 -17.42
CA PRO A 336 -0.42 16.84 -16.50
C PRO A 336 -1.24 18.08 -16.88
N THR A 337 -1.72 18.17 -18.12
CA THR A 337 -2.55 19.30 -18.56
C THR A 337 -3.96 19.30 -17.94
N LYS A 338 -4.33 18.21 -17.24
CA LYS A 338 -5.53 18.15 -16.39
C LYS A 338 -5.40 19.00 -15.11
N LEU A 339 -4.19 19.42 -14.73
CA LEU A 339 -3.97 20.38 -13.64
C LEU A 339 -4.34 21.80 -14.10
N SER A 340 -4.95 22.62 -13.24
CA SER A 340 -5.35 24.00 -13.56
C SER A 340 -4.15 24.97 -13.59
N VAL A 341 -3.16 24.69 -14.43
CA VAL A 341 -1.93 25.47 -14.66
C VAL A 341 -1.66 25.60 -16.15
N THR A 342 -0.79 26.52 -16.54
CA THR A 342 -0.37 26.74 -17.92
C THR A 342 1.02 26.20 -18.14
N PHE A 343 1.17 25.34 -19.14
CA PHE A 343 2.46 24.80 -19.60
C PHE A 343 2.98 25.61 -20.79
N SER A 344 4.30 25.80 -20.89
CA SER A 344 4.93 26.51 -22.01
C SER A 344 4.79 25.79 -23.36
N GLU A 345 4.62 24.46 -23.32
CA GLU A 345 4.32 23.60 -24.46
C GLU A 345 3.49 22.39 -23.98
N ASP A 346 2.83 21.68 -24.90
CA ASP A 346 2.07 20.47 -24.56
C ASP A 346 3.03 19.28 -24.32
N PRO A 347 3.12 18.73 -23.09
CA PRO A 347 4.02 17.61 -22.79
C PRO A 347 3.61 16.29 -23.45
N MET A 348 2.41 16.21 -24.05
CA MET A 348 1.88 14.96 -24.63
C MET A 348 1.44 15.14 -26.09
N LYS A 349 2.09 16.04 -26.82
CA LYS A 349 1.69 16.41 -28.17
C LYS A 349 1.56 15.19 -29.08
N ASN A 350 2.55 14.29 -29.08
CA ASN A 350 2.54 13.14 -29.99
C ASN A 350 1.48 12.11 -29.61
N THR A 351 1.29 11.87 -28.31
CA THR A 351 0.24 10.99 -27.78
C THR A 351 -1.13 11.44 -28.25
N ARG A 352 -1.43 12.75 -28.20
CA ARG A 352 -2.71 13.28 -28.68
C ARG A 352 -2.90 13.13 -30.18
N GLU A 353 -1.83 13.22 -30.96
CA GLU A 353 -1.87 12.93 -32.39
C GLU A 353 -2.14 11.44 -32.66
N LEU A 354 -1.50 10.55 -31.90
CA LEU A 354 -1.73 9.11 -31.96
C LEU A 354 -3.15 8.72 -31.54
N GLN A 355 -3.70 9.32 -30.49
CA GLN A 355 -5.09 9.11 -30.05
C GLN A 355 -6.12 9.48 -31.13
N LYS A 356 -5.82 10.45 -31.99
CA LYS A 356 -6.68 10.80 -33.14
C LYS A 356 -6.60 9.76 -34.25
N LYS A 357 -5.48 9.04 -34.37
CA LYS A 357 -5.21 8.08 -35.45
C LYS A 357 -5.64 6.66 -35.08
N TYR A 358 -5.39 6.24 -33.84
CA TYR A 358 -5.54 4.87 -33.37
C TYR A 358 -6.65 4.72 -32.32
N PRO A 359 -7.15 3.50 -32.08
CA PRO A 359 -8.01 3.21 -30.93
C PRO A 359 -7.39 3.69 -29.63
N SER A 360 -8.13 4.49 -28.88
CA SER A 360 -7.65 5.07 -27.62
C SER A 360 -8.77 5.35 -26.62
N GLY A 361 -8.38 5.51 -25.37
CA GLY A 361 -9.25 5.82 -24.24
C GLY A 361 -8.46 5.98 -22.95
N TRP A 362 -9.05 5.54 -21.84
CA TRP A 362 -8.47 5.63 -20.51
C TRP A 362 -8.43 4.26 -19.84
N SER A 363 -7.31 3.95 -19.19
CA SER A 363 -7.24 2.84 -18.24
C SER A 363 -7.67 3.34 -16.86
N LEU A 364 -8.61 2.66 -16.22
CA LEU A 364 -8.96 2.88 -14.82
C LEU A 364 -8.00 2.10 -13.92
N SER A 365 -6.90 2.73 -13.54
CA SER A 365 -5.89 2.13 -12.68
C SER A 365 -6.48 1.70 -11.33
N PRO A 366 -6.16 0.50 -10.83
CA PRO A 366 -6.53 0.11 -9.47
C PRO A 366 -5.76 0.91 -8.41
N SER A 367 -4.64 1.54 -8.78
CA SER A 367 -3.65 2.13 -7.87
C SER A 367 -3.44 3.63 -8.09
N PHE A 368 -2.84 4.29 -7.10
CA PHE A 368 -2.44 5.69 -7.15
C PHE A 368 -1.06 5.88 -6.50
N GLY A 369 -0.17 6.61 -7.17
CA GLY A 369 1.14 7.00 -6.63
C GLY A 369 2.11 5.83 -6.33
N GLY A 370 1.84 4.62 -6.82
CA GLY A 370 2.70 3.45 -6.66
C GLY A 370 1.95 2.14 -6.94
N GLU A 371 2.55 1.02 -6.55
CA GLU A 371 1.99 -0.34 -6.75
C GLU A 371 1.81 -0.74 -8.22
N THR A 372 2.74 -0.35 -9.08
CA THR A 372 2.81 -0.73 -10.50
C THR A 372 2.51 -2.22 -10.75
N ALA A 373 3.02 -3.13 -9.90
CA ALA A 373 2.78 -4.57 -10.00
C ALA A 373 1.29 -4.98 -9.88
N ASN A 374 0.47 -4.18 -9.20
CA ASN A 374 -0.97 -4.40 -9.10
C ASN A 374 -1.68 -4.12 -10.42
N VAL A 375 -1.21 -3.13 -11.19
CA VAL A 375 -1.70 -2.84 -12.53
C VAL A 375 -1.27 -3.92 -13.52
N GLU A 376 -0.03 -4.42 -13.40
CA GLU A 376 0.44 -5.57 -14.17
C GLU A 376 -0.40 -6.82 -13.89
N PHE A 377 -0.73 -7.07 -12.62
CA PHE A 377 -1.59 -8.17 -12.21
C PHE A 377 -2.93 -8.12 -12.96
N GLU A 378 -3.62 -6.98 -12.92
CA GLU A 378 -4.91 -6.84 -13.61
C GLU A 378 -4.76 -7.02 -15.13
N ALA A 379 -3.76 -6.38 -15.75
CA ALA A 379 -3.56 -6.43 -17.20
C ALA A 379 -3.15 -7.82 -17.73
N LEU A 380 -2.29 -8.55 -17.00
CA LEU A 380 -1.74 -9.83 -17.45
C LEU A 380 -2.60 -11.03 -17.07
N THR A 381 -3.45 -10.92 -16.04
CA THR A 381 -4.26 -12.05 -15.55
C THR A 381 -5.75 -11.89 -15.77
N SER A 382 -6.21 -10.65 -15.99
CA SER A 382 -7.63 -10.30 -16.02
C SER A 382 -8.39 -10.55 -14.70
N TYR A 383 -7.68 -10.66 -13.58
CA TYR A 383 -8.26 -10.63 -12.22
C TYR A 383 -8.19 -9.23 -11.62
N SER A 384 -9.08 -8.87 -10.70
CA SER A 384 -9.24 -7.50 -10.22
C SER A 384 -8.82 -7.38 -8.77
N LEU A 385 -8.10 -6.31 -8.46
CA LEU A 385 -7.82 -5.95 -7.08
C LEU A 385 -9.07 -5.65 -6.25
N SER A 386 -10.22 -5.42 -6.87
CA SER A 386 -11.45 -5.00 -6.19
C SER A 386 -11.90 -5.97 -5.09
N PHE A 387 -11.56 -7.25 -5.20
CA PHE A 387 -11.94 -8.30 -4.24
C PHE A 387 -10.81 -8.72 -3.30
N PHE A 388 -9.64 -8.10 -3.41
CA PHE A 388 -8.55 -8.33 -2.46
C PHE A 388 -8.85 -7.64 -1.13
N ASN A 389 -8.38 -8.22 -0.03
CA ASN A 389 -8.39 -7.54 1.25
C ASN A 389 -7.49 -6.28 1.20
N PRO A 390 -7.82 -5.21 1.94
CA PRO A 390 -7.07 -3.95 1.88
C PRO A 390 -5.55 -4.13 2.07
N GLY A 391 -4.77 -3.45 1.22
CA GLY A 391 -3.32 -3.64 1.15
C GLY A 391 -2.92 -4.97 0.49
N GLY A 392 -3.79 -5.57 -0.33
CA GLY A 392 -3.53 -6.80 -1.06
C GLY A 392 -2.35 -6.64 -2.04
N LEU A 393 -1.46 -7.64 -2.04
CA LEU A 393 -0.26 -7.68 -2.87
C LEU A 393 -0.27 -8.98 -3.70
N PRO A 394 -0.99 -9.04 -4.83
CA PRO A 394 -1.22 -10.27 -5.59
C PRO A 394 0.09 -10.94 -6.04
N TYR A 395 1.09 -10.14 -6.42
CA TYR A 395 2.40 -10.67 -6.84
C TYR A 395 3.04 -11.50 -5.72
N GLN A 396 3.13 -10.96 -4.50
CA GLN A 396 3.78 -11.59 -3.37
C GLN A 396 2.92 -12.70 -2.74
N HIS A 397 1.61 -12.54 -2.74
CA HIS A 397 0.70 -13.44 -2.04
C HIS A 397 0.20 -14.61 -2.87
N VAL A 398 0.10 -14.41 -4.18
CA VAL A 398 -0.58 -15.32 -5.10
C VAL A 398 0.40 -15.76 -6.18
N LEU A 399 0.81 -14.83 -7.06
CA LEU A 399 1.52 -15.18 -8.30
C LEU A 399 2.97 -15.64 -8.08
N SER A 400 3.66 -15.25 -7.00
CA SER A 400 5.04 -15.69 -6.74
C SER A 400 5.14 -17.15 -6.30
N LYS A 401 4.01 -17.77 -5.93
CA LYS A 401 3.98 -19.08 -5.27
C LYS A 401 3.75 -20.24 -6.22
N LYS A 402 2.97 -20.04 -7.28
CA LYS A 402 2.61 -21.07 -8.27
C LYS A 402 2.10 -20.43 -9.56
N GLU A 403 1.92 -21.27 -10.58
CA GLU A 403 1.38 -20.89 -11.87
C GLU A 403 -0.13 -20.60 -11.81
N TYR A 404 -0.57 -19.64 -12.63
CA TYR A 404 -1.97 -19.25 -12.79
C TYR A 404 -2.27 -18.96 -14.27
N PRO A 405 -3.53 -19.16 -14.72
CA PRO A 405 -3.95 -18.71 -16.04
C PRO A 405 -3.67 -17.21 -16.23
N SER A 406 -3.14 -16.87 -17.39
CA SER A 406 -2.70 -15.52 -17.72
C SER A 406 -2.79 -15.29 -19.22
N PHE A 407 -2.72 -14.03 -19.65
CA PHE A 407 -2.60 -13.70 -21.06
C PHE A 407 -1.29 -14.22 -21.67
N VAL A 408 -0.23 -14.30 -20.86
CA VAL A 408 1.08 -14.83 -21.26
C VAL A 408 0.97 -16.31 -21.64
N SER A 409 0.46 -17.14 -20.72
CA SER A 409 0.23 -18.57 -20.95
C SER A 409 -0.82 -18.83 -22.03
N TYR A 410 -1.77 -17.91 -22.23
CA TYR A 410 -2.71 -17.94 -23.35
C TYR A 410 -1.98 -17.76 -24.70
N LEU A 411 -1.13 -16.74 -24.84
CA LEU A 411 -0.37 -16.49 -26.07
C LEU A 411 0.71 -17.55 -26.33
N GLU A 412 1.33 -18.09 -25.27
CA GLU A 412 2.26 -19.22 -25.38
C GLU A 412 1.58 -20.43 -26.05
N LYS A 413 0.33 -20.77 -25.65
CA LYS A 413 -0.48 -21.82 -26.30
C LYS A 413 -0.83 -21.50 -27.76
N GLN A 414 -0.90 -20.21 -28.12
CA GLN A 414 -1.02 -19.78 -29.51
C GLN A 414 0.32 -19.81 -30.25
N GLY A 415 1.42 -20.21 -29.62
CA GLY A 415 2.75 -20.37 -30.23
C GLY A 415 3.56 -19.08 -30.34
N TYR A 416 3.34 -18.13 -29.43
CA TYR A 416 4.16 -16.93 -29.30
C TYR A 416 5.46 -17.21 -28.54
N ALA A 417 6.50 -16.42 -28.78
CA ALA A 417 7.64 -16.31 -27.87
C ALA A 417 7.36 -15.18 -26.87
N THR A 418 7.45 -15.44 -25.57
CA THR A 418 7.03 -14.49 -24.54
C THR A 418 8.23 -13.89 -23.79
N THR A 419 8.34 -12.56 -23.74
CA THR A 419 9.43 -11.86 -23.05
C THR A 419 8.87 -10.78 -22.13
N ALA A 420 9.27 -10.80 -20.86
CA ALA A 420 9.07 -9.69 -19.94
C ALA A 420 10.35 -8.86 -19.82
N MET A 421 10.23 -7.54 -19.73
CA MET A 421 11.36 -6.65 -19.49
C MET A 421 11.01 -5.50 -18.55
N HIS A 422 11.93 -5.20 -17.65
CA HIS A 422 11.82 -4.09 -16.71
C HIS A 422 13.22 -3.59 -16.36
N PRO A 423 13.58 -2.31 -16.61
CA PRO A 423 14.94 -1.81 -16.39
C PRO A 423 15.21 -1.49 -14.92
N ASN A 424 14.89 -2.43 -14.04
CA ASN A 424 15.17 -2.40 -12.61
C ASN A 424 15.33 -3.83 -12.07
N SER A 425 15.69 -3.97 -10.80
CA SER A 425 15.84 -5.25 -10.09
C SER A 425 14.56 -6.09 -10.12
N GLY A 426 14.69 -7.36 -10.51
CA GLY A 426 13.60 -8.34 -10.46
C GLY A 426 13.17 -8.77 -9.06
N MET A 427 13.93 -8.40 -8.02
CA MET A 427 13.56 -8.65 -6.63
C MET A 427 12.39 -7.77 -6.18
N LEU A 428 12.29 -6.55 -6.73
CA LEU A 428 11.19 -5.64 -6.44
C LEU A 428 9.87 -6.26 -6.93
N TYR A 429 8.85 -6.27 -6.07
CA TYR A 429 7.58 -6.98 -6.28
C TYR A 429 7.72 -8.50 -6.55
N MET A 430 8.87 -9.10 -6.31
CA MET A 430 9.14 -10.52 -6.62
C MET A 430 8.93 -10.88 -8.10
N ARG A 431 9.14 -9.94 -9.03
CA ARG A 431 8.99 -10.16 -10.48
C ARG A 431 9.80 -11.35 -11.00
N GLN A 432 10.98 -11.59 -10.43
CA GLN A 432 11.83 -12.73 -10.76
C GLN A 432 11.17 -14.10 -10.50
N ASN A 433 10.18 -14.16 -9.60
CA ASN A 433 9.37 -15.35 -9.34
C ASN A 433 8.05 -15.31 -10.12
N VAL A 434 7.43 -14.13 -10.21
CA VAL A 434 6.11 -13.96 -10.82
C VAL A 434 6.15 -14.15 -12.34
N TYR A 435 7.11 -13.54 -13.05
CA TYR A 435 7.13 -13.64 -14.51
C TYR A 435 7.30 -15.09 -15.01
N PRO A 436 8.21 -15.92 -14.44
CA PRO A 436 8.24 -17.34 -14.78
C PRO A 436 6.90 -18.05 -14.48
N ASN A 437 6.28 -17.80 -13.33
CA ASN A 437 5.00 -18.43 -12.96
C ASN A 437 3.82 -17.99 -13.85
N LEU A 438 3.90 -16.82 -14.49
CA LEU A 438 2.92 -16.39 -15.48
C LEU A 438 3.13 -17.05 -16.85
N GLY A 439 4.29 -17.66 -17.11
CA GLY A 439 4.63 -18.34 -18.37
C GLY A 439 5.52 -17.53 -19.32
N PHE A 440 6.32 -16.58 -18.83
CA PHE A 440 7.28 -15.89 -19.68
C PHE A 440 8.49 -16.78 -20.02
N ASP A 441 8.82 -16.94 -21.29
CA ASP A 441 9.99 -17.70 -21.78
C ASP A 441 11.31 -16.99 -21.38
N GLN A 442 11.30 -15.66 -21.47
CA GLN A 442 12.46 -14.82 -21.20
C GLN A 442 12.09 -13.66 -20.28
N VAL A 443 13.02 -13.33 -19.38
CA VAL A 443 12.90 -12.18 -18.49
C VAL A 443 14.18 -11.36 -18.55
N LYS A 444 14.04 -10.06 -18.81
CA LYS A 444 15.15 -9.10 -18.88
C LYS A 444 14.98 -8.03 -17.81
N PHE A 445 15.71 -8.17 -16.71
CA PHE A 445 15.89 -7.09 -15.75
C PHE A 445 17.12 -6.24 -16.11
N ILE A 446 17.40 -5.20 -15.33
CA ILE A 446 18.46 -4.23 -15.61
C ILE A 446 19.82 -4.88 -15.96
N ASP A 447 20.19 -5.98 -15.28
CA ASP A 447 21.47 -6.67 -15.49
C ASP A 447 21.51 -7.54 -16.77
N GLN A 448 20.35 -7.85 -17.36
CA GLN A 448 20.24 -8.63 -18.61
C GLN A 448 19.89 -7.78 -19.84
N MET A 449 19.58 -6.49 -19.68
CA MET A 449 19.26 -5.58 -20.79
C MET A 449 20.53 -5.11 -21.51
N LYS A 450 20.44 -4.95 -22.83
CA LYS A 450 21.52 -4.39 -23.65
C LYS A 450 21.50 -2.87 -23.63
N HIS A 451 20.31 -2.29 -23.58
CA HIS A 451 20.10 -0.85 -23.59
C HIS A 451 19.72 -0.36 -22.18
N THR A 452 20.61 0.41 -21.56
CA THR A 452 20.46 0.93 -20.18
C THR A 452 20.78 2.42 -20.07
N GLN A 453 20.75 3.14 -21.20
CA GLN A 453 21.03 4.56 -21.26
C GLN A 453 20.01 5.34 -20.43
N LYS A 454 20.52 6.29 -19.65
CA LYS A 454 19.72 7.17 -18.80
C LYS A 454 19.67 8.55 -19.43
N ASP A 455 18.51 9.18 -19.34
CA ASP A 455 18.29 10.56 -19.75
C ASP A 455 17.93 11.47 -18.55
N ASN A 456 17.97 10.87 -17.35
CA ASN A 456 17.86 11.50 -16.04
C ASN A 456 18.92 10.91 -15.08
N LYS A 457 18.98 11.42 -13.86
CA LYS A 457 19.99 11.06 -12.86
C LYS A 457 19.95 9.60 -12.40
N GLU A 458 18.77 8.99 -12.35
CA GLU A 458 18.56 7.74 -11.60
C GLU A 458 18.17 6.56 -12.48
N PHE A 459 17.29 6.76 -13.45
CA PHE A 459 16.57 5.70 -14.14
C PHE A 459 16.95 5.54 -15.60
N VAL A 460 16.85 4.32 -16.11
CA VAL A 460 16.97 4.02 -17.55
C VAL A 460 15.83 4.72 -18.29
N SER A 461 16.17 5.31 -19.43
CA SER A 461 15.25 6.07 -20.27
C SER A 461 14.25 5.17 -21.00
N ASP A 462 13.08 5.72 -21.32
CA ASP A 462 12.07 5.01 -22.12
C ASP A 462 12.56 4.71 -23.54
N GLU A 463 13.44 5.55 -24.10
CA GLU A 463 14.10 5.31 -25.39
C GLU A 463 14.94 4.03 -25.38
N ALA A 464 15.68 3.77 -24.29
CA ALA A 464 16.44 2.53 -24.13
C ALA A 464 15.52 1.31 -24.00
N VAL A 465 14.36 1.44 -23.35
CA VAL A 465 13.35 0.37 -23.31
C VAL A 465 12.78 0.12 -24.71
N VAL A 466 12.50 1.17 -25.48
CA VAL A 466 12.05 1.05 -26.89
C VAL A 466 13.10 0.31 -27.73
N ASP A 467 14.39 0.59 -27.55
CA ASP A 467 15.46 -0.15 -28.24
C ASP A 467 15.44 -1.64 -27.88
N GLU A 468 15.26 -1.98 -26.60
CA GLU A 468 15.21 -3.37 -26.14
C GLU A 468 13.96 -4.11 -26.67
N VAL A 469 12.82 -3.43 -26.76
CA VAL A 469 11.59 -3.94 -27.40
C VAL A 469 11.85 -4.23 -28.88
N LEU A 470 12.35 -3.24 -29.64
CA LEU A 470 12.59 -3.37 -31.07
C LEU A 470 13.62 -4.46 -31.39
N ASP A 471 14.69 -4.57 -30.60
CA ASP A 471 15.67 -5.65 -30.73
C ASP A 471 15.05 -7.03 -30.46
N THR A 472 14.16 -7.12 -29.46
CA THR A 472 13.46 -8.37 -29.14
C THR A 472 12.53 -8.78 -30.28
N LEU A 473 11.77 -7.84 -30.86
CA LEU A 473 10.92 -8.09 -32.02
C LEU A 473 11.74 -8.57 -33.23
N ARG A 474 12.81 -7.85 -33.59
CA ARG A 474 13.66 -8.16 -34.76
C ARG A 474 14.43 -9.49 -34.64
N GLN A 475 14.73 -9.93 -33.42
CA GLN A 475 15.46 -11.18 -33.17
C GLN A 475 14.54 -12.40 -33.06
N SER A 476 13.24 -12.19 -32.87
CA SER A 476 12.30 -13.28 -32.72
C SER A 476 12.04 -13.99 -34.06
N LYS A 477 11.98 -15.32 -34.02
CA LYS A 477 11.60 -16.16 -35.18
C LYS A 477 10.13 -16.58 -35.16
N LYS A 478 9.45 -16.31 -34.05
CA LYS A 478 8.03 -16.54 -33.82
C LYS A 478 7.37 -15.17 -33.58
N PRO A 479 6.05 -15.04 -33.77
CA PRO A 479 5.33 -13.90 -33.23
C PRO A 479 5.68 -13.70 -31.76
N ALA A 480 6.14 -12.50 -31.42
CA ALA A 480 6.63 -12.17 -30.11
C ALA A 480 5.51 -11.54 -29.28
N PHE A 481 5.42 -11.93 -28.01
CA PHE A 481 4.72 -11.17 -26.99
C PHE A 481 5.77 -10.52 -26.09
N VAL A 482 5.80 -9.20 -26.06
CA VAL A 482 6.74 -8.42 -25.24
C VAL A 482 5.95 -7.63 -24.21
N HIS A 483 6.18 -7.87 -22.91
CA HIS A 483 5.66 -7.05 -21.82
C HIS A 483 6.78 -6.19 -21.26
N ALA A 484 6.72 -4.88 -21.51
CA ALA A 484 7.71 -3.90 -21.10
C ALA A 484 7.13 -2.95 -20.04
N VAL A 485 7.79 -2.88 -18.89
CA VAL A 485 7.44 -1.95 -17.80
C VAL A 485 8.56 -0.94 -17.64
N THR A 486 8.29 0.33 -17.95
CA THR A 486 9.31 1.39 -17.87
C THR A 486 9.54 1.86 -16.42
N ILE A 487 10.51 2.77 -16.19
CA ILE A 487 10.75 3.36 -14.87
C ILE A 487 11.26 4.82 -14.92
N ALA A 488 11.46 5.40 -16.10
CA ALA A 488 12.14 6.69 -16.25
C ALA A 488 11.47 7.84 -15.47
N ASN A 489 10.14 7.81 -15.40
CA ASN A 489 9.34 8.84 -14.75
C ASN A 489 9.11 8.58 -13.25
N HIS A 490 9.56 7.47 -12.69
CA HIS A 490 9.36 7.12 -11.28
C HIS A 490 9.85 8.25 -10.36
N LEU A 491 9.17 8.47 -9.23
CA LEU A 491 9.60 9.41 -8.18
C LEU A 491 11.05 9.11 -7.69
N PRO A 492 11.80 10.10 -7.18
CA PRO A 492 11.40 11.47 -6.84
C PRO A 492 11.38 12.42 -8.04
N TYR A 493 10.72 13.57 -7.89
CA TYR A 493 10.67 14.67 -8.88
C TYR A 493 11.55 15.84 -8.44
N SER A 494 12.78 15.53 -8.03
CA SER A 494 13.73 16.54 -7.54
C SER A 494 14.16 17.51 -8.64
N ALA A 495 14.52 18.73 -8.25
CA ALA A 495 14.95 19.78 -9.19
C ALA A 495 16.18 19.39 -10.02
N ASP A 496 16.99 18.43 -9.56
CA ASP A 496 18.17 17.92 -10.24
C ASP A 496 17.93 16.63 -11.04
N LYS A 497 16.69 16.12 -11.12
CA LYS A 497 16.36 14.87 -11.85
C LYS A 497 16.91 14.86 -13.27
N TYR A 498 16.77 15.98 -13.99
CA TYR A 498 17.27 16.17 -15.35
C TYR A 498 18.51 17.07 -15.41
N ASN A 499 19.22 17.27 -14.30
CA ASN A 499 20.41 18.15 -14.22
C ASN A 499 20.17 19.57 -14.78
N GLY A 500 18.96 20.13 -14.59
CA GLY A 500 18.60 21.46 -15.10
C GLY A 500 18.27 21.50 -16.60
N GLN A 501 18.13 20.35 -17.26
CA GLN A 501 17.80 20.25 -18.69
C GLN A 501 16.30 20.22 -18.98
N GLU A 502 15.45 20.40 -17.96
CA GLU A 502 14.01 20.53 -18.15
C GLU A 502 13.62 21.80 -18.91
N THR A 503 12.86 21.59 -19.98
CA THR A 503 12.51 22.62 -20.96
C THR A 503 11.12 23.20 -20.74
N ILE A 504 10.20 22.40 -20.17
CA ILE A 504 8.84 22.83 -19.88
C ILE A 504 8.81 23.79 -18.69
N LYS A 505 8.12 24.91 -18.85
CA LYS A 505 7.83 25.88 -17.80
C LYS A 505 6.36 25.85 -17.44
N VAL A 506 6.06 25.99 -16.15
CA VAL A 506 4.71 25.94 -15.61
C VAL A 506 4.39 27.25 -14.91
N THR A 507 3.20 27.79 -15.14
CA THR A 507 2.70 28.96 -14.43
C THR A 507 1.28 28.70 -13.93
N GLY A 508 0.98 29.07 -12.68
CA GLY A 508 -0.32 28.81 -12.08
C GLY A 508 -0.61 29.79 -10.94
N LYS A 509 -1.86 30.23 -10.82
CA LYS A 509 -2.26 31.12 -9.72
C LYS A 509 -2.34 30.30 -8.42
N GLY A 510 -1.61 30.74 -7.39
CA GLY A 510 -1.61 30.06 -6.08
C GLY A 510 -0.73 28.81 -6.01
N LEU A 511 0.05 28.54 -7.06
CA LEU A 511 1.04 27.48 -7.10
C LEU A 511 2.31 27.92 -6.38
N SER A 512 2.76 27.14 -5.40
CA SER A 512 4.00 27.38 -4.69
C SER A 512 5.22 27.16 -5.62
N PRO A 513 6.36 27.82 -5.37
CA PRO A 513 7.57 27.61 -6.19
C PRO A 513 8.06 26.16 -6.22
N GLU A 514 7.87 25.43 -5.12
CA GLU A 514 8.20 24.01 -5.01
C GLU A 514 7.32 23.16 -5.92
N MET A 515 5.99 23.32 -5.84
CA MET A 515 5.06 22.57 -6.71
C MET A 515 5.19 22.97 -8.17
N GLN A 516 5.48 24.25 -8.46
CA GLN A 516 5.79 24.68 -9.82
C GLN A 516 6.98 23.89 -10.37
N LYS A 517 8.07 23.81 -9.60
CA LYS A 517 9.26 23.09 -10.03
C LYS A 517 9.00 21.59 -10.18
N GLU A 518 8.28 20.99 -9.25
CA GLU A 518 7.95 19.57 -9.27
C GLU A 518 7.11 19.21 -10.50
N ILE A 519 6.10 20.01 -10.83
CA ILE A 519 5.25 19.81 -12.03
C ILE A 519 6.06 20.03 -13.31
N GLU A 520 6.99 21.00 -13.37
CA GLU A 520 7.91 21.18 -14.51
C GLU A 520 8.76 19.93 -14.74
N ILE A 521 9.34 19.36 -13.68
CA ILE A 521 10.14 18.14 -13.74
C ILE A 521 9.29 16.95 -14.20
N TYR A 522 8.10 16.77 -13.64
CA TYR A 522 7.21 15.70 -14.07
C TYR A 522 6.79 15.84 -15.55
N ALA A 523 6.42 17.06 -15.97
CA ALA A 523 6.02 17.32 -17.36
C ALA A 523 7.17 17.08 -18.35
N GLU A 524 8.41 17.40 -17.98
CA GLU A 524 9.59 17.06 -18.79
C GLU A 524 9.75 15.55 -18.99
N GLY A 525 9.51 14.76 -17.94
CA GLY A 525 9.49 13.29 -18.05
C GLY A 525 8.42 12.79 -19.00
N ILE A 526 7.18 13.31 -18.87
CA ILE A 526 6.08 12.97 -19.78
C ILE A 526 6.41 13.34 -21.24
N LYS A 527 7.06 14.48 -21.48
CA LYS A 527 7.53 14.86 -22.82
C LYS A 527 8.54 13.87 -23.42
N ARG A 528 9.42 13.32 -22.60
CA ARG A 528 10.42 12.32 -23.04
C ARG A 528 9.76 10.98 -23.34
N SER A 529 8.83 10.53 -22.49
CA SER A 529 8.02 9.33 -22.74
C SER A 529 7.12 9.47 -23.97
N ASP A 530 6.56 10.67 -24.19
CA ASP A 530 5.77 11.01 -25.38
C ASP A 530 6.59 10.88 -26.67
N ALA A 531 7.85 11.34 -26.65
CA ALA A 531 8.79 11.17 -27.76
C ALA A 531 9.14 9.70 -28.00
N ALA A 532 9.42 8.92 -26.94
CA ALA A 532 9.71 7.50 -27.03
C ALA A 532 8.52 6.70 -27.59
N LEU A 533 7.29 7.00 -27.16
CA LEU A 533 6.07 6.41 -27.70
C LEU A 533 5.92 6.72 -29.20
N LYS A 534 6.16 7.98 -29.59
CA LYS A 534 6.12 8.37 -31.00
C LYS A 534 7.13 7.58 -31.83
N ARG A 535 8.36 7.43 -31.32
CA ARG A 535 9.42 6.68 -32.01
C ARG A 535 9.07 5.20 -32.11
N LEU A 536 8.58 4.58 -31.03
CA LEU A 536 8.10 3.20 -31.06
C LEU A 536 7.05 3.02 -32.14
N ASN A 537 6.06 3.91 -32.20
CA ASN A 537 5.05 3.92 -33.26
C ASN A 537 5.69 4.00 -34.66
N ASP A 538 6.58 4.98 -34.89
CA ASP A 538 7.22 5.18 -36.19
C ASP A 538 8.05 3.96 -36.63
N GLU A 539 8.69 3.26 -35.70
CA GLU A 539 9.49 2.06 -35.96
C GLU A 539 8.61 0.83 -36.24
N ILE A 540 7.50 0.64 -35.54
CA ILE A 540 6.59 -0.49 -35.84
C ILE A 540 5.92 -0.34 -37.21
N GLN A 541 5.71 0.88 -37.71
CA GLN A 541 5.19 1.09 -39.08
C GLN A 541 6.18 0.65 -40.16
N LYS A 542 7.46 0.46 -39.82
CA LYS A 542 8.51 0.01 -40.74
C LYS A 542 8.73 -1.51 -40.71
N LEU A 543 8.07 -2.22 -39.79
CA LEU A 543 8.16 -3.67 -39.70
C LEU A 543 7.27 -4.32 -40.77
N ASP A 544 7.81 -5.32 -41.47
CA ASP A 544 7.04 -6.14 -42.40
C ASP A 544 6.05 -7.06 -41.66
N GLU A 545 6.37 -7.45 -40.42
CA GLU A 545 5.51 -8.27 -39.59
C GLU A 545 4.37 -7.45 -38.99
N PRO A 546 3.12 -7.93 -39.07
CA PRO A 546 2.00 -7.31 -38.36
C PRO A 546 2.33 -7.17 -36.88
N THR A 547 2.13 -5.99 -36.32
CA THR A 547 2.52 -5.65 -34.95
C THR A 547 1.46 -4.76 -34.33
N ILE A 548 1.07 -5.08 -33.10
CA ILE A 548 0.20 -4.26 -32.26
C ILE A 548 0.87 -3.96 -30.92
N VAL A 549 0.83 -2.69 -30.53
CA VAL A 549 1.33 -2.18 -29.25
C VAL A 549 0.14 -1.69 -28.44
N VAL A 550 -0.06 -2.27 -27.26
CA VAL A 550 -0.95 -1.72 -26.24
C VAL A 550 -0.10 -0.89 -25.28
N PHE A 551 -0.32 0.42 -25.28
CA PHE A 551 0.40 1.36 -24.45
C PHE A 551 -0.56 1.96 -23.41
N TRP A 552 -0.17 1.95 -22.14
CA TRP A 552 -0.94 2.62 -21.09
C TRP A 552 -0.07 3.11 -19.94
N GLY A 553 -0.53 4.13 -19.23
CA GLY A 553 0.08 4.54 -17.96
C GLY A 553 -0.38 3.65 -16.81
N ASP A 554 0.51 3.31 -15.87
CA ASP A 554 0.14 2.47 -14.74
C ASP A 554 -0.75 3.20 -13.72
N HIS A 555 -0.37 4.38 -13.25
CA HIS A 555 -1.13 5.19 -12.29
C HIS A 555 -0.76 6.69 -12.36
N LEU A 556 -1.46 7.53 -11.60
CA LEU A 556 -1.09 8.94 -11.44
C LEU A 556 0.16 9.09 -10.55
N PRO A 557 0.97 10.15 -10.74
CA PRO A 557 2.12 10.45 -9.90
C PRO A 557 1.71 10.95 -8.50
N ALA A 558 2.53 10.71 -7.49
CA ALA A 558 2.40 11.38 -6.19
C ALA A 558 3.09 12.75 -6.24
N LEU A 559 2.39 13.78 -6.73
CA LEU A 559 2.92 15.14 -6.85
C LEU A 559 2.72 15.95 -5.56
N GLY A 560 3.83 16.32 -4.93
CA GLY A 560 3.88 17.01 -3.65
C GLY A 560 3.44 16.15 -2.46
N GLN A 561 3.98 16.46 -1.28
CA GLN A 561 3.59 15.77 -0.05
C GLN A 561 2.11 16.00 0.27
N ASN A 562 1.39 14.95 0.67
CA ASN A 562 -0.03 15.02 0.98
C ASN A 562 -0.87 15.64 -0.16
N LEU A 563 -0.60 15.26 -1.42
CA LEU A 563 -1.33 15.76 -2.60
C LEU A 563 -1.23 17.29 -2.79
N GLN A 564 -0.16 17.94 -2.34
CA GLN A 564 -0.03 19.39 -2.35
C GLN A 564 -0.23 19.99 -3.75
N ALA A 565 0.39 19.42 -4.79
CA ALA A 565 0.22 19.89 -6.15
C ALA A 565 -1.26 19.85 -6.57
N TYR A 566 -1.94 18.72 -6.31
CA TYR A 566 -3.35 18.56 -6.64
C TYR A 566 -4.27 19.54 -5.91
N LYS A 567 -3.95 19.88 -4.66
CA LYS A 567 -4.70 20.88 -3.88
C LYS A 567 -4.48 22.29 -4.42
N GLU A 568 -3.23 22.68 -4.67
CA GLU A 568 -2.86 24.01 -5.17
C GLU A 568 -3.39 24.27 -6.57
N THR A 569 -3.46 23.24 -7.43
CA THR A 569 -4.03 23.37 -8.78
C THR A 569 -5.55 23.15 -8.84
N GLY A 570 -6.21 22.98 -7.69
CA GLY A 570 -7.66 22.73 -7.60
C GLY A 570 -8.11 21.40 -8.22
N PHE A 571 -7.19 20.47 -8.48
CA PHE A 571 -7.52 19.16 -9.02
C PHE A 571 -8.24 18.29 -7.98
N GLY A 572 -7.84 18.35 -6.71
CA GLY A 572 -8.55 17.66 -5.65
C GLY A 572 -7.77 17.64 -4.34
N ASN A 573 -8.30 16.89 -3.38
CA ASN A 573 -7.74 16.68 -2.05
C ASN A 573 -7.86 15.20 -1.64
N GLU A 574 -7.42 14.88 -0.43
CA GLU A 574 -7.36 13.54 0.14
C GLU A 574 -8.73 12.82 0.11
N LYS A 575 -9.83 13.57 0.34
CA LYS A 575 -11.19 13.01 0.31
C LYS A 575 -11.64 12.70 -1.11
N THR A 576 -11.41 13.62 -2.05
CA THR A 576 -11.82 13.42 -3.45
C THR A 576 -10.94 12.40 -4.17
N GLN A 577 -9.69 12.23 -3.74
CA GLN A 577 -8.75 11.30 -4.38
C GLN A 577 -9.27 9.87 -4.33
N GLN A 578 -9.96 9.47 -3.26
CA GLN A 578 -10.50 8.11 -3.10
C GLN A 578 -11.84 7.86 -3.80
N THR A 579 -12.57 8.91 -4.19
CA THR A 579 -13.94 8.79 -4.73
C THR A 579 -14.06 9.29 -6.16
N SER A 580 -13.04 9.95 -6.70
CA SER A 580 -13.09 10.57 -8.02
C SER A 580 -12.29 9.76 -9.04
N GLN A 581 -13.00 9.27 -10.06
CA GLN A 581 -12.45 8.55 -11.21
C GLN A 581 -11.21 9.21 -11.83
N LYS A 582 -11.17 10.55 -11.90
CA LYS A 582 -10.05 11.28 -12.53
C LYS A 582 -8.68 11.07 -11.87
N PHE A 583 -8.65 10.63 -10.60
CA PHE A 583 -7.41 10.28 -9.89
C PHE A 583 -6.86 8.90 -10.26
N TYR A 584 -7.57 8.16 -11.11
CA TYR A 584 -7.28 6.78 -11.50
C TYR A 584 -7.30 6.58 -13.02
N GLU A 585 -7.48 7.63 -13.83
CA GLU A 585 -7.51 7.53 -15.28
C GLU A 585 -6.17 7.88 -15.92
N THR A 586 -5.53 6.90 -16.56
CA THR A 586 -4.32 7.07 -17.37
C THR A 586 -4.62 6.83 -18.86
N PRO A 587 -3.88 7.44 -19.80
CA PRO A 587 -4.07 7.18 -21.23
C PRO A 587 -3.91 5.70 -21.59
N LEU A 588 -4.73 5.22 -22.53
CA LEU A 588 -4.65 3.88 -23.13
C LEU A 588 -4.73 3.99 -24.66
N LEU A 589 -3.82 3.32 -25.37
CA LEU A 589 -3.74 3.33 -26.83
C LEU A 589 -3.44 1.93 -27.37
N PHE A 590 -4.04 1.59 -28.52
CA PHE A 590 -3.72 0.39 -29.30
C PHE A 590 -3.15 0.83 -30.65
N LEU A 591 -1.83 0.84 -30.76
CA LEU A 591 -1.10 1.24 -31.97
C LEU A 591 -0.84 0.01 -32.83
N SER A 592 -1.00 0.11 -34.14
CA SER A 592 -0.77 -1.02 -35.04
C SER A 592 -0.23 -0.58 -36.40
N ASN A 593 0.45 -1.49 -37.10
CA ASN A 593 0.81 -1.33 -38.51
C ASN A 593 -0.17 -2.04 -39.47
N TYR A 594 -1.27 -2.57 -38.94
CA TYR A 594 -2.37 -3.22 -39.67
C TYR A 594 -3.73 -2.83 -39.06
N ASP A 595 -4.84 -3.16 -39.72
CA ASP A 595 -6.19 -2.87 -39.21
C ASP A 595 -6.61 -3.91 -38.15
N THR A 596 -6.91 -3.44 -36.94
CA THR A 596 -7.16 -4.29 -35.75
C THR A 596 -8.64 -4.59 -35.52
N LYS A 597 -9.55 -3.95 -36.26
CA LYS A 597 -11.01 -4.00 -36.02
C LYS A 597 -11.42 -3.59 -34.59
N ILE A 598 -10.54 -2.92 -33.83
CA ILE A 598 -10.84 -2.38 -32.50
C ILE A 598 -11.54 -1.03 -32.63
N ASP A 599 -12.58 -0.80 -31.83
CA ASP A 599 -13.31 0.47 -31.80
C ASP A 599 -12.38 1.65 -31.49
N LYS A 600 -12.52 2.73 -32.27
CA LYS A 600 -11.65 3.91 -32.16
C LYS A 600 -11.72 4.60 -30.79
N ASN A 601 -12.88 4.58 -30.15
CA ASN A 601 -13.08 5.16 -28.82
C ASN A 601 -13.34 4.04 -27.81
N LEU A 602 -12.36 3.81 -26.95
CA LEU A 602 -12.41 2.75 -25.93
C LEU A 602 -13.17 3.18 -24.66
N GLY A 603 -13.46 4.48 -24.52
CA GLY A 603 -13.98 5.03 -23.27
C GLY A 603 -12.98 4.84 -22.12
N THR A 604 -13.50 4.61 -20.92
CA THR A 604 -12.69 4.20 -19.76
C THR A 604 -12.84 2.71 -19.54
N MET A 605 -11.75 1.98 -19.41
CA MET A 605 -11.75 0.54 -19.16
C MET A 605 -10.77 0.13 -18.07
N SER A 606 -11.14 -0.85 -17.23
CA SER A 606 -10.18 -1.43 -16.28
C SER A 606 -9.11 -2.26 -17.00
N PRO A 607 -7.87 -2.35 -16.47
CA PRO A 607 -6.81 -3.15 -17.07
C PRO A 607 -7.18 -4.62 -17.30
N ILE A 608 -8.09 -5.19 -16.48
CA ILE A 608 -8.56 -6.58 -16.63
C ILE A 608 -9.15 -6.87 -18.01
N TYR A 609 -9.64 -5.86 -18.72
CA TYR A 609 -10.27 -5.98 -20.02
C TYR A 609 -9.29 -5.86 -21.20
N ILE A 610 -8.03 -5.52 -20.96
CA ILE A 610 -7.03 -5.33 -22.04
C ILE A 610 -6.79 -6.64 -22.79
N ALA A 611 -6.41 -7.70 -22.08
CA ALA A 611 -6.16 -9.02 -22.63
C ALA A 611 -7.37 -9.61 -23.40
N PRO A 612 -8.60 -9.65 -22.86
CA PRO A 612 -9.75 -10.20 -23.58
C PRO A 612 -10.19 -9.35 -24.78
N THR A 613 -10.03 -8.02 -24.71
CA THR A 613 -10.27 -7.13 -25.87
C THR A 613 -9.29 -7.46 -26.99
N LEU A 614 -8.01 -7.65 -26.66
CA LEU A 614 -6.99 -8.00 -27.63
C LEU A 614 -7.21 -9.39 -28.22
N ALA A 615 -7.45 -10.40 -27.39
CA ALA A 615 -7.73 -11.77 -27.84
C ALA A 615 -8.92 -11.83 -28.83
N GLN A 616 -10.00 -11.09 -28.55
CA GLN A 616 -11.14 -10.96 -29.44
C GLN A 616 -10.76 -10.30 -30.78
N SER A 617 -9.98 -9.22 -30.74
CA SER A 617 -9.54 -8.52 -31.96
C SER A 617 -8.65 -9.37 -32.87
N LEU A 618 -7.87 -10.28 -32.29
CA LEU A 618 -6.99 -11.20 -33.02
C LEU A 618 -7.74 -12.39 -33.63
N GLY A 619 -9.03 -12.60 -33.30
CA GLY A 619 -9.82 -13.73 -33.80
C GLY A 619 -9.35 -15.10 -33.26
N TYR A 620 -8.57 -15.11 -32.18
CA TYR A 620 -8.22 -16.36 -31.51
C TYR A 620 -9.44 -16.94 -30.79
N LYS A 621 -9.44 -18.25 -30.63
CA LYS A 621 -10.44 -18.91 -29.81
C LYS A 621 -10.36 -18.35 -28.39
N SER A 622 -11.45 -17.72 -27.96
CA SER A 622 -11.58 -17.15 -26.62
C SER A 622 -11.82 -18.25 -25.60
N SER A 623 -11.40 -18.00 -24.36
CA SER A 623 -11.77 -18.84 -23.23
C SER A 623 -13.12 -18.38 -22.70
N LEU A 624 -13.86 -19.27 -22.03
CA LEU A 624 -15.13 -18.90 -21.39
C LEU A 624 -14.97 -17.73 -20.40
N PHE A 625 -13.81 -17.64 -19.74
CA PHE A 625 -13.48 -16.52 -18.87
C PHE A 625 -13.35 -15.19 -19.63
N TYR A 626 -12.64 -15.18 -20.77
CA TYR A 626 -12.52 -13.98 -21.60
C TYR A 626 -13.85 -13.58 -22.22
N ASP A 627 -14.71 -14.53 -22.58
CA ASP A 627 -16.06 -14.26 -23.06
C ASP A 627 -16.94 -13.62 -21.98
N GLN A 628 -16.87 -14.13 -20.75
CA GLN A 628 -17.54 -13.51 -19.61
C GLN A 628 -17.08 -12.06 -19.42
N LEU A 629 -15.77 -11.80 -19.48
CA LEU A 629 -15.22 -10.45 -19.32
C LEU A 629 -15.65 -9.51 -20.45
N ASN A 630 -15.60 -9.96 -21.70
CA ASN A 630 -16.04 -9.16 -22.85
C ASN A 630 -17.55 -8.83 -22.74
N GLN A 631 -18.37 -9.76 -22.26
CA GLN A 631 -19.78 -9.48 -21.97
C GLN A 631 -19.93 -8.49 -20.81
N MET A 632 -19.23 -8.72 -19.69
CA MET A 632 -19.28 -7.87 -18.51
C MET A 632 -18.88 -6.43 -18.83
N LYS A 633 -17.86 -6.24 -19.67
CA LYS A 633 -17.40 -4.92 -20.16
C LYS A 633 -18.53 -4.08 -20.80
N THR A 634 -19.51 -4.71 -21.42
CA THR A 634 -20.66 -3.98 -22.03
C THR A 634 -21.59 -3.36 -20.98
N GLU A 635 -21.60 -3.91 -19.77
CA GLU A 635 -22.45 -3.46 -18.66
C GLU A 635 -21.66 -2.62 -17.64
N VAL A 636 -20.42 -3.02 -17.37
CA VAL A 636 -19.48 -2.40 -16.42
C VAL A 636 -18.12 -2.27 -17.13
N PRO A 637 -17.92 -1.25 -17.98
CA PRO A 637 -16.68 -1.10 -18.74
C PRO A 637 -15.44 -0.89 -17.87
N ALA A 638 -15.61 -0.34 -16.67
CA ALA A 638 -14.52 -0.19 -15.71
C ALA A 638 -15.04 -0.23 -14.27
N PHE A 639 -14.25 -0.81 -13.39
CA PHE A 639 -14.43 -0.74 -11.95
C PHE A 639 -13.10 -0.91 -11.20
N ARG A 640 -13.09 -0.43 -9.96
CA ARG A 640 -12.10 -0.71 -8.91
C ARG A 640 -12.83 -0.65 -7.56
N SER A 641 -12.18 -0.96 -6.44
CA SER A 641 -12.82 -0.90 -5.11
C SER A 641 -13.59 0.42 -4.90
N ASN A 642 -14.90 0.31 -4.64
CA ASN A 642 -15.85 1.41 -4.43
C ASN A 642 -16.03 2.39 -5.62
N MET A 643 -15.71 1.97 -6.85
CA MET A 643 -15.94 2.74 -8.07
C MET A 643 -16.37 1.81 -9.20
N TYR A 644 -17.60 1.97 -9.68
CA TYR A 644 -18.12 1.20 -10.81
C TYR A 644 -18.67 2.16 -11.86
N ILE A 645 -18.20 2.04 -13.09
CA ILE A 645 -18.72 2.79 -14.23
C ILE A 645 -19.75 1.90 -14.91
N ASP A 646 -20.99 2.36 -15.01
CA ASP A 646 -22.04 1.64 -15.73
C ASP A 646 -21.96 1.82 -17.26
N SER A 647 -22.80 1.10 -18.00
CA SER A 647 -22.88 1.17 -19.46
C SER A 647 -23.26 2.55 -20.03
N LYS A 648 -23.72 3.49 -19.19
CA LYS A 648 -24.01 4.89 -19.56
C LYS A 648 -22.87 5.83 -19.19
N GLY A 649 -21.77 5.32 -18.64
CA GLY A 649 -20.65 6.12 -18.15
C GLY A 649 -20.91 6.79 -16.80
N LYS A 650 -21.95 6.38 -16.05
CA LYS A 650 -22.22 6.92 -14.73
C LYS A 650 -21.40 6.17 -13.68
N LEU A 651 -20.69 6.93 -12.84
CA LEU A 651 -19.98 6.41 -11.68
C LEU A 651 -20.96 6.13 -10.53
N VAL A 652 -20.87 4.93 -9.95
CA VAL A 652 -21.54 4.53 -8.70
C VAL A 652 -20.52 3.93 -7.73
N ASP A 653 -20.80 3.99 -6.44
CA ASP A 653 -19.92 3.52 -5.36
C ASP A 653 -20.30 2.14 -4.80
N ASP A 654 -21.51 1.65 -5.14
CA ASP A 654 -22.05 0.36 -4.69
C ASP A 654 -22.48 -0.50 -5.90
N PRO A 655 -22.03 -1.77 -6.00
CA PRO A 655 -22.53 -2.72 -7.01
C PRO A 655 -24.05 -2.86 -7.04
N ALA A 656 -24.74 -2.70 -5.91
CA ALA A 656 -26.19 -2.79 -5.82
C ALA A 656 -26.91 -1.66 -6.58
N ALA A 657 -26.21 -0.55 -6.88
CA ALA A 657 -26.73 0.54 -7.70
C ALA A 657 -26.64 0.27 -9.21
N LEU A 658 -25.95 -0.80 -9.63
CA LEU A 658 -25.85 -1.22 -11.02
C LEU A 658 -27.13 -1.93 -11.49
N SER A 659 -27.23 -2.18 -12.79
CA SER A 659 -28.32 -3.01 -13.34
C SER A 659 -28.27 -4.42 -12.72
N LYS A 660 -29.42 -5.09 -12.59
CA LYS A 660 -29.46 -6.46 -12.06
C LYS A 660 -28.55 -7.43 -12.84
N LYS A 661 -28.40 -7.19 -14.15
CA LYS A 661 -27.50 -7.95 -15.02
C LYS A 661 -26.03 -7.66 -14.67
N ALA A 662 -25.65 -6.38 -14.61
CA ALA A 662 -24.30 -5.94 -14.25
C ALA A 662 -23.86 -6.46 -12.87
N ALA A 663 -24.71 -6.31 -11.85
CA ALA A 663 -24.43 -6.81 -10.51
C ALA A 663 -24.26 -8.34 -10.50
N LYS A 664 -25.05 -9.06 -11.30
CA LYS A 664 -24.93 -10.52 -11.40
C LYS A 664 -23.68 -10.96 -12.14
N ASP A 665 -23.30 -10.26 -13.20
CA ASP A 665 -22.08 -10.54 -13.96
C ASP A 665 -20.83 -10.28 -13.10
N LEU A 666 -20.82 -9.22 -12.30
CA LEU A 666 -19.77 -8.94 -11.30
C LEU A 666 -19.71 -10.01 -10.21
N GLN A 667 -20.85 -10.47 -9.69
CA GLN A 667 -20.89 -11.55 -8.71
C GLN A 667 -20.34 -12.86 -9.29
N ASP A 668 -20.77 -13.24 -10.50
CA ASP A 668 -20.27 -14.44 -11.17
C ASP A 668 -18.76 -14.32 -11.46
N TYR A 669 -18.27 -13.11 -11.73
CA TYR A 669 -16.84 -12.84 -11.90
C TYR A 669 -16.05 -12.96 -10.57
N HIS A 670 -16.57 -12.42 -9.47
CA HIS A 670 -15.98 -12.56 -8.13
C HIS A 670 -15.83 -14.03 -7.72
N GLU A 671 -16.85 -14.86 -7.98
CA GLU A 671 -16.81 -16.30 -7.73
C GLU A 671 -15.69 -17.00 -8.53
N VAL A 672 -15.55 -16.67 -9.82
CA VAL A 672 -14.50 -17.25 -10.69
C VAL A 672 -13.10 -16.82 -10.24
N GLU A 673 -12.93 -15.54 -9.92
CA GLU A 673 -11.67 -15.01 -9.41
C GLU A 673 -11.28 -15.67 -8.08
N PHE A 674 -12.21 -15.75 -7.14
CA PHE A 674 -11.99 -16.40 -5.85
C PHE A 674 -11.64 -17.88 -6.03
N ASP A 675 -12.46 -18.66 -6.77
CA ASP A 675 -12.25 -20.09 -7.01
C ASP A 675 -10.86 -20.37 -7.59
N THR A 676 -10.39 -19.51 -8.49
CA THR A 676 -9.11 -19.67 -9.18
C THR A 676 -7.94 -19.29 -8.28
N LEU A 677 -8.01 -18.14 -7.62
CA LEU A 677 -6.87 -17.56 -6.89
C LEU A 677 -6.69 -18.13 -5.48
N SER A 678 -7.79 -18.32 -4.74
CA SER A 678 -7.77 -18.72 -3.32
C SER A 678 -8.62 -19.95 -2.99
N GLY A 679 -9.61 -20.28 -3.82
CA GLY A 679 -10.56 -21.35 -3.59
C GLY A 679 -10.05 -22.76 -3.96
N LYS A 680 -11.00 -23.66 -4.16
CA LYS A 680 -10.80 -25.10 -4.43
C LYS A 680 -10.70 -25.43 -5.92
N GLN A 681 -10.76 -24.44 -6.81
CA GLN A 681 -10.60 -24.59 -8.26
C GLN A 681 -11.60 -25.59 -8.87
N TYR A 682 -12.87 -25.51 -8.47
CA TYR A 682 -13.91 -26.45 -8.88
C TYR A 682 -14.14 -26.45 -10.40
N GLU A 683 -14.13 -25.28 -11.04
CA GLU A 683 -14.46 -25.12 -12.46
C GLU A 683 -13.35 -24.43 -13.27
N THR A 684 -12.22 -24.07 -12.64
CA THR A 684 -11.10 -23.38 -13.29
C THR A 684 -10.71 -24.03 -14.62
N HIS A 685 -10.40 -25.33 -14.65
CA HIS A 685 -9.99 -26.00 -15.90
C HIS A 685 -11.05 -25.91 -17.01
N LYS A 686 -12.33 -25.86 -16.68
CA LYS A 686 -13.40 -25.70 -17.69
C LYS A 686 -13.44 -24.29 -18.26
N LEU A 687 -13.20 -23.28 -17.43
CA LEU A 687 -13.30 -21.86 -17.80
C LEU A 687 -12.11 -21.35 -18.65
N TYR A 688 -10.94 -21.99 -18.54
CA TYR A 688 -9.70 -21.61 -19.25
C TYR A 688 -9.27 -22.58 -20.37
N LYS A 689 -10.17 -23.47 -20.81
CA LYS A 689 -10.01 -24.29 -22.03
C LYS A 689 -10.22 -23.45 -23.28
#